data_AF-A0A935FAV9-F1
#
_entry.id   AF-A0A935FAV9-F1
#
_cell.length_a   1.000
_cell.length_b   1.000
_cell.length_c   1.000
_cell.angle_alpha   90.00
_cell.angle_beta   90.00
_cell.angle_gamma   90.00
#
_symmetry.space_group_name_H-M   'P 1'
#
loop_
_entity.id
_entity.type
_entity.pdbx_description
1 polymer ?
#
loop_
_entity_poly.entity_id
_entity_poly.type
_entity_poly.pdbx_seq_one_letter_code
_entity_poly.pdbx_strand_id
1 'polypeptide(L)'
;MTQMESGSPGSHGTHVSGTVGGKGIINPIARGMAPNANIFSYNGFNNDVQVEMATAIPANTLISSNHSYHDGLGVQCGVTGNSVAYTLRSRNTDLNLNNFPYHIHCHSAGNNQSNCAGGWGTITGTGKSAKNNLVVGSISTAEALSSFSSCGPVHDGRIKPEIVAMGSNVFSTYTPLNTYNTISGTSMSTPGITGTVAVLAQRYKQLNGNVNPPSHLIKNIACNAATDLGNAGPDYRFGFGRIDALKSVRILENNTYILNTVATGGSNDINITVPAGATRLKVMLNWNDPAATANASFALINNLDLRVIEGANTTLPWILDRMNPANAATRADDNISNIEQVTIDNPTAGTYTLRVNGESITTGPNQAYALSWIIDMPGIEVIYPNGNESFSPGSSETITWNNAGVTGNQTVEYSLDNGGTWTTISTVSATTTRLTWTVPAAFTSTARIRVSNGSLTDQSDNGFKILGTVTGFSGNNATCNAGEINFSWTAVANANAYDIYSLDNSGNFNLLTANISGTSFTATGLTPGASMWFTIRAKNTTNNAESERANAINVSASTGGGGIGNAGSITGSNSICGNPNAVNYSISAVPGATTYTWTVPPGAVIASGQGNTNITVNYQAGSTNGNVTVTAGNGSCSSTPSLSVTINPLPAAPASGGNQSQTVCLPNAIPVLTASATVPGGHTVRWYNASTGGTIVSPTLSSAGTVTYYAASLHTASGCESNSRTAVTLSITTVAQTTVSTSGVTTFCQGGSVTLTASSGSSYNWSNGATSSSIVVNTTGNYTVTVTNSGCTSTSPAVNVVVNPIPLQRSVPVVRLISVREIM
;
A
#
# COMPACT_ATOMS: atom_id res chain seq x y z
N MET A 1 -8.00 -9.93 -11.71
CA MET A 1 -9.26 -9.39 -12.26
C MET A 1 -8.95 -8.01 -12.80
N THR A 2 -9.24 -7.77 -14.07
CA THR A 2 -9.04 -6.48 -14.73
C THR A 2 -10.39 -5.84 -14.94
N GLN A 3 -10.60 -4.66 -14.37
CA GLN A 3 -11.78 -3.85 -14.63
C GLN A 3 -11.56 -3.09 -15.94
N MET A 4 -12.43 -3.32 -16.93
CA MET A 4 -12.28 -2.80 -18.29
C MET A 4 -12.97 -1.45 -18.49
N GLU A 5 -13.91 -1.10 -17.61
CA GLU A 5 -14.76 0.09 -17.71
C GLU A 5 -14.93 0.76 -16.34
N SER A 6 -15.10 2.08 -16.32
CA SER A 6 -15.24 2.85 -15.08
C SER A 6 -16.55 2.53 -14.35
N GLY A 7 -16.44 2.28 -13.05
CA GLY A 7 -17.56 1.90 -12.18
C GLY A 7 -17.09 1.51 -10.78
N SER A 8 -18.01 1.44 -9.82
CA SER A 8 -17.74 0.93 -8.47
C SER A 8 -18.01 -0.57 -8.38
N PRO A 9 -17.25 -1.36 -7.60
CA PRO A 9 -17.51 -2.79 -7.41
C PRO A 9 -18.91 -3.05 -6.83
N GLY A 10 -19.74 -3.79 -7.57
CA GLY A 10 -21.08 -4.20 -7.14
C GLY A 10 -21.09 -5.60 -6.52
N SER A 11 -21.79 -5.76 -5.40
CA SER A 11 -21.86 -6.99 -4.58
C SER A 11 -22.09 -8.27 -5.39
N HIS A 12 -23.07 -8.25 -6.29
CA HIS A 12 -23.42 -9.35 -7.19
C HIS A 12 -22.29 -9.70 -8.15
N GLY A 13 -21.74 -8.72 -8.86
CA GLY A 13 -20.63 -8.91 -9.81
C GLY A 13 -19.36 -9.44 -9.13
N THR A 14 -19.05 -8.94 -7.93
CA THR A 14 -17.92 -9.43 -7.12
C THR A 14 -18.11 -10.90 -6.69
N HIS A 15 -19.33 -11.32 -6.33
CA HIS A 15 -19.62 -12.71 -5.95
C HIS A 15 -19.62 -13.67 -7.14
N VAL A 16 -20.17 -13.23 -8.27
CA VAL A 16 -20.09 -13.90 -9.56
C VAL A 16 -18.63 -14.13 -9.96
N SER A 17 -17.80 -13.07 -9.99
CA SER A 17 -16.38 -13.18 -10.35
C SER A 17 -15.57 -14.08 -9.42
N GLY A 18 -15.81 -14.00 -8.10
CA GLY A 18 -15.18 -14.90 -7.14
C GLY A 18 -15.51 -16.37 -7.40
N THR A 19 -16.76 -16.66 -7.78
CA THR A 19 -17.21 -18.03 -8.05
C THR A 19 -16.63 -18.59 -9.36
N VAL A 20 -16.41 -17.75 -10.38
CA VAL A 20 -15.67 -18.15 -11.60
C VAL A 20 -14.23 -18.53 -11.26
N GLY A 21 -13.49 -17.65 -10.58
CA GLY A 21 -12.03 -17.78 -10.50
C GLY A 21 -11.36 -16.96 -9.41
N GLY A 22 -12.00 -16.78 -8.26
CA GLY A 22 -11.35 -16.23 -7.08
C GLY A 22 -10.21 -17.13 -6.59
N LYS A 23 -8.99 -16.61 -6.47
CA LYS A 23 -7.82 -17.31 -5.90
C LYS A 23 -7.97 -17.74 -4.43
N GLY A 24 -9.06 -17.37 -3.75
CA GLY A 24 -9.27 -17.60 -2.32
C GLY A 24 -8.23 -16.92 -1.41
N ILE A 25 -7.54 -15.85 -1.87
CA ILE A 25 -6.34 -15.29 -1.22
C ILE A 25 -6.53 -15.08 0.29
N ILE A 26 -7.58 -14.38 0.71
CA ILE A 26 -7.83 -14.16 2.13
C ILE A 26 -8.36 -15.46 2.76
N ASN A 27 -9.56 -15.92 2.37
CA ASN A 27 -10.13 -17.18 2.85
C ASN A 27 -10.00 -18.29 1.79
N PRO A 28 -9.25 -19.38 2.05
CA PRO A 28 -9.01 -20.45 1.06
C PRO A 28 -10.29 -21.19 0.63
N ILE A 29 -11.32 -21.28 1.47
CA ILE A 29 -12.56 -22.00 1.14
C ILE A 29 -13.41 -21.25 0.09
N ALA A 30 -13.14 -19.96 -0.14
CA ALA A 30 -13.75 -19.15 -1.19
C ALA A 30 -12.94 -19.17 -2.49
N ARG A 31 -12.45 -20.37 -2.87
CA ARG A 31 -11.73 -20.60 -4.14
C ARG A 31 -12.75 -20.89 -5.25
N GLY A 32 -12.75 -20.06 -6.29
CA GLY A 32 -13.57 -20.25 -7.49
C GLY A 32 -13.13 -21.46 -8.31
N MET A 33 -13.94 -21.87 -9.29
CA MET A 33 -13.73 -23.10 -10.05
C MET A 33 -12.48 -23.07 -10.96
N ALA A 34 -12.09 -21.89 -11.45
CA ALA A 34 -10.88 -21.64 -12.24
C ALA A 34 -9.99 -20.57 -11.58
N PRO A 35 -9.34 -20.86 -10.44
CA PRO A 35 -8.71 -19.84 -9.58
C PRO A 35 -7.51 -19.13 -10.23
N ASN A 36 -6.92 -19.70 -11.29
CA ASN A 36 -5.82 -19.11 -12.05
C ASN A 36 -6.26 -18.49 -13.40
N ALA A 37 -7.58 -18.33 -13.64
CA ALA A 37 -8.09 -17.68 -14.85
C ALA A 37 -7.98 -16.15 -14.78
N ASN A 38 -7.66 -15.53 -15.91
CA ASN A 38 -7.76 -14.08 -16.06
C ASN A 38 -9.23 -13.67 -16.21
N ILE A 39 -9.77 -12.97 -15.21
CA ILE A 39 -11.13 -12.42 -15.23
C ILE A 39 -11.07 -10.96 -15.72
N PHE A 40 -11.77 -10.67 -16.80
CA PHE A 40 -12.02 -9.32 -17.33
C PHE A 40 -13.46 -8.93 -16.99
N SER A 41 -13.67 -7.71 -16.49
CA SER A 41 -14.97 -7.26 -15.98
C SER A 41 -15.46 -6.01 -16.68
N TYR A 42 -16.71 -6.06 -17.15
CA TYR A 42 -17.42 -5.03 -17.90
C TYR A 42 -18.68 -4.59 -17.15
N ASN A 43 -19.22 -3.43 -17.49
CA ASN A 43 -20.32 -2.74 -16.82
C ASN A 43 -21.60 -2.77 -17.68
N GLY A 44 -22.10 -3.98 -17.95
CA GLY A 44 -23.07 -4.33 -19.00
C GLY A 44 -24.51 -3.79 -18.87
N PHE A 45 -24.71 -2.55 -18.43
CA PHE A 45 -26.02 -1.89 -18.34
C PHE A 45 -26.43 -1.10 -19.61
N ASN A 46 -25.51 -0.85 -20.54
CA ASN A 46 -25.79 -0.17 -21.82
C ASN A 46 -26.52 -1.07 -22.85
N ASN A 47 -27.01 -2.24 -22.45
CA ASN A 47 -27.77 -3.22 -23.23
C ASN A 47 -27.08 -3.86 -24.44
N ASP A 48 -25.95 -3.36 -24.92
CA ASP A 48 -25.21 -3.89 -26.08
C ASP A 48 -24.04 -4.82 -25.71
N VAL A 49 -24.38 -5.89 -25.00
CA VAL A 49 -23.48 -6.99 -24.63
C VAL A 49 -22.86 -7.67 -25.87
N GLN A 50 -23.46 -7.49 -27.06
CA GLN A 50 -23.04 -8.16 -28.28
C GLN A 50 -21.93 -7.41 -29.01
N VAL A 51 -21.96 -6.08 -29.07
CA VAL A 51 -20.81 -5.26 -29.49
C VAL A 51 -19.70 -5.29 -28.44
N GLU A 52 -20.07 -5.26 -27.15
CA GLU A 52 -19.13 -5.43 -26.02
C GLU A 52 -18.34 -6.74 -26.16
N MET A 53 -19.03 -7.89 -26.25
CA MET A 53 -18.36 -9.19 -26.42
C MET A 53 -17.66 -9.34 -27.78
N ALA A 54 -18.21 -8.81 -28.88
CA ALA A 54 -17.52 -8.84 -30.18
C ALA A 54 -16.20 -8.07 -30.19
N THR A 55 -16.05 -7.08 -29.30
CA THR A 55 -14.79 -6.37 -29.07
C THR A 55 -13.91 -7.13 -28.05
N ALA A 56 -14.50 -7.58 -26.95
CA ALA A 56 -13.80 -8.19 -25.83
C ALA A 56 -13.16 -9.55 -26.14
N ILE A 57 -13.86 -10.41 -26.90
CA ILE A 57 -13.43 -11.77 -27.23
C ILE A 57 -12.09 -11.77 -27.99
N PRO A 58 -11.93 -11.08 -29.14
CA PRO A 58 -10.65 -11.05 -29.85
C PRO A 58 -9.58 -10.26 -29.08
N ALA A 59 -9.95 -9.17 -28.40
CA ALA A 59 -8.98 -8.31 -27.70
C ALA A 59 -8.30 -9.01 -26.51
N ASN A 60 -9.02 -9.90 -25.80
CA ASN A 60 -8.51 -10.58 -24.60
C ASN A 60 -8.40 -12.12 -24.77
N THR A 61 -8.63 -12.64 -25.98
CA THR A 61 -8.70 -14.09 -26.29
C THR A 61 -9.65 -14.87 -25.37
N LEU A 62 -10.84 -14.31 -25.10
CA LEU A 62 -11.79 -14.89 -24.14
C LEU A 62 -12.30 -16.26 -24.61
N ILE A 63 -12.18 -17.26 -23.74
CA ILE A 63 -12.71 -18.63 -23.97
C ILE A 63 -14.18 -18.75 -23.58
N SER A 64 -14.60 -18.04 -22.52
CA SER A 64 -15.99 -18.04 -22.04
C SER A 64 -16.33 -16.73 -21.34
N SER A 65 -17.62 -16.48 -21.20
CA SER A 65 -18.18 -15.32 -20.50
C SER A 65 -19.38 -15.73 -19.65
N ASN A 66 -19.68 -14.95 -18.60
CA ASN A 66 -20.75 -15.23 -17.66
C ASN A 66 -21.83 -14.13 -17.68
N HIS A 67 -23.08 -14.54 -17.94
CA HIS A 67 -24.24 -13.65 -18.09
C HIS A 67 -25.30 -13.98 -17.02
N SER A 68 -25.09 -13.46 -15.82
CA SER A 68 -25.86 -13.78 -14.60
C SER A 68 -26.96 -12.78 -14.24
N TYR A 69 -27.58 -12.15 -15.23
CA TYR A 69 -28.52 -11.02 -15.10
C TYR A 69 -29.81 -11.20 -15.93
N HIS A 70 -30.73 -10.24 -15.83
CA HIS A 70 -31.90 -10.09 -16.72
C HIS A 70 -32.17 -8.60 -17.00
N ASP A 71 -33.06 -8.31 -17.96
CA ASP A 71 -33.33 -6.97 -18.53
C ASP A 71 -34.42 -6.19 -17.79
N GLY A 72 -34.79 -6.60 -16.57
CA GLY A 72 -35.88 -6.00 -15.80
C GLY A 72 -37.29 -6.26 -16.36
N LEU A 73 -37.39 -6.79 -17.59
CA LEU A 73 -38.65 -7.26 -18.17
C LEU A 73 -39.18 -8.45 -17.34
N GLY A 74 -40.43 -8.34 -16.90
CA GLY A 74 -41.08 -9.37 -16.10
C GLY A 74 -41.28 -10.67 -16.90
N VAL A 75 -41.20 -11.81 -16.21
CA VAL A 75 -41.41 -13.12 -16.84
C VAL A 75 -42.84 -13.25 -17.34
N GLN A 76 -42.97 -13.60 -18.62
CA GLN A 76 -44.23 -13.94 -19.26
C GLN A 76 -44.33 -15.46 -19.39
N CYS A 77 -45.47 -16.00 -18.98
CA CYS A 77 -45.67 -17.43 -18.78
C CYS A 77 -46.17 -18.18 -20.01
N GLY A 78 -45.86 -19.48 -20.06
CA GLY A 78 -46.18 -20.34 -21.19
C GLY A 78 -45.28 -20.06 -22.39
N VAL A 79 -45.46 -20.84 -23.47
CA VAL A 79 -44.56 -20.77 -24.64
C VAL A 79 -44.53 -19.40 -25.30
N THR A 80 -45.62 -18.62 -25.28
CA THR A 80 -45.78 -17.37 -26.05
C THR A 80 -45.16 -16.11 -25.42
N GLY A 81 -44.38 -16.22 -24.35
CA GLY A 81 -43.81 -15.05 -23.65
C GLY A 81 -42.57 -14.45 -24.31
N ASN A 82 -42.45 -13.12 -24.35
CA ASN A 82 -41.24 -12.42 -24.84
C ASN A 82 -39.95 -12.78 -24.07
N SER A 83 -40.07 -13.28 -22.83
CA SER A 83 -38.95 -13.78 -22.04
C SER A 83 -38.43 -15.15 -22.50
N VAL A 84 -39.27 -15.98 -23.13
CA VAL A 84 -38.94 -17.34 -23.61
C VAL A 84 -38.87 -17.46 -25.13
N ALA A 85 -39.35 -16.47 -25.88
CA ALA A 85 -39.28 -16.41 -27.33
C ALA A 85 -37.84 -16.17 -27.84
N TYR A 86 -37.55 -16.55 -29.09
CA TYR A 86 -36.26 -16.29 -29.73
C TYR A 86 -36.07 -14.81 -30.10
N THR A 87 -35.87 -13.97 -29.09
CA THR A 87 -35.77 -12.50 -29.21
C THR A 87 -34.63 -12.03 -30.11
N LEU A 88 -34.66 -10.75 -30.51
CA LEU A 88 -33.52 -10.09 -31.18
C LEU A 88 -32.21 -10.21 -30.38
N ARG A 89 -32.27 -10.15 -29.04
CA ARG A 89 -31.10 -10.44 -28.20
C ARG A 89 -30.64 -11.89 -28.37
N SER A 90 -31.54 -12.87 -28.39
CA SER A 90 -31.20 -14.29 -28.62
C SER A 90 -30.51 -14.50 -29.97
N ARG A 91 -31.08 -13.92 -31.03
CA ARG A 91 -30.49 -13.92 -32.37
C ARG A 91 -29.07 -13.38 -32.39
N ASN A 92 -28.87 -12.20 -31.80
CA ASN A 92 -27.57 -11.54 -31.85
C ASN A 92 -26.53 -12.23 -30.93
N THR A 93 -26.97 -12.94 -29.88
CA THR A 93 -26.15 -13.86 -29.07
C THR A 93 -25.69 -15.06 -29.91
N ASP A 94 -26.56 -15.65 -30.72
CA ASP A 94 -26.17 -16.70 -31.66
C ASP A 94 -25.22 -16.17 -32.74
N LEU A 95 -25.45 -14.96 -33.29
CA LEU A 95 -24.52 -14.33 -34.25
C LEU A 95 -23.12 -14.11 -33.65
N ASN A 96 -23.02 -13.69 -32.39
CA ASN A 96 -21.74 -13.56 -31.71
C ASN A 96 -21.02 -14.91 -31.65
N LEU A 97 -21.73 -15.97 -31.25
CA LEU A 97 -21.18 -17.33 -31.13
C LEU A 97 -20.94 -18.03 -32.48
N ASN A 98 -21.62 -17.61 -33.57
CA ASN A 98 -21.29 -18.00 -34.94
C ASN A 98 -19.99 -17.32 -35.40
N ASN A 99 -19.79 -16.03 -35.09
CA ASN A 99 -18.59 -15.27 -35.44
C ASN A 99 -17.36 -15.67 -34.60
N PHE A 100 -17.57 -16.09 -33.35
CA PHE A 100 -16.52 -16.51 -32.42
C PHE A 100 -16.72 -17.99 -32.00
N PRO A 101 -16.55 -18.97 -32.90
CA PRO A 101 -16.89 -20.38 -32.67
C PRO A 101 -15.99 -21.11 -31.67
N TYR A 102 -15.01 -20.41 -31.07
CA TYR A 102 -14.13 -20.89 -30.00
C TYR A 102 -14.44 -20.22 -28.63
N HIS A 103 -15.54 -19.47 -28.55
CA HIS A 103 -16.03 -18.80 -27.35
C HIS A 103 -17.41 -19.34 -26.96
N ILE A 104 -17.70 -19.42 -25.66
CA ILE A 104 -19.01 -19.85 -25.15
C ILE A 104 -19.59 -18.91 -24.08
N HIS A 105 -20.79 -18.40 -24.34
CA HIS A 105 -21.54 -17.58 -23.39
C HIS A 105 -22.32 -18.47 -22.40
N CYS A 106 -21.92 -18.49 -21.13
CA CYS A 106 -22.67 -19.15 -20.06
C CYS A 106 -23.73 -18.19 -19.50
N HIS A 107 -25.00 -18.56 -19.50
CA HIS A 107 -26.14 -17.75 -19.09
C HIS A 107 -26.89 -18.36 -17.91
N SER A 108 -27.32 -17.56 -16.95
CA SER A 108 -28.18 -18.03 -15.85
C SER A 108 -29.62 -18.18 -16.31
N ALA A 109 -30.35 -19.25 -15.96
CA ALA A 109 -31.73 -19.44 -16.44
C ALA A 109 -32.72 -18.35 -15.98
N GLY A 110 -32.62 -17.93 -14.72
CA GLY A 110 -33.55 -17.02 -14.05
C GLY A 110 -33.98 -17.52 -12.67
N ASN A 111 -34.58 -16.64 -11.88
CA ASN A 111 -34.99 -16.92 -10.50
C ASN A 111 -36.53 -16.87 -10.36
N ASN A 112 -37.26 -17.38 -11.36
CA ASN A 112 -38.68 -17.09 -11.57
C ASN A 112 -39.58 -18.34 -11.71
N GLN A 113 -39.17 -19.48 -11.16
CA GLN A 113 -39.96 -20.72 -11.19
C GLN A 113 -41.42 -20.52 -10.73
N SER A 114 -41.63 -19.80 -9.63
CA SER A 114 -42.95 -19.57 -9.03
C SER A 114 -43.80 -18.51 -9.77
N ASN A 115 -43.29 -17.86 -10.81
CA ASN A 115 -44.06 -16.86 -11.57
C ASN A 115 -45.17 -17.49 -12.43
N CYS A 116 -45.05 -18.78 -12.78
CA CYS A 116 -45.91 -19.45 -13.75
C CYS A 116 -46.49 -20.75 -13.20
N ALA A 117 -47.76 -21.02 -13.51
CA ALA A 117 -48.42 -22.27 -13.13
C ALA A 117 -47.66 -23.48 -13.70
N GLY A 118 -47.34 -24.46 -12.84
CA GLY A 118 -46.51 -25.63 -13.19
C GLY A 118 -44.99 -25.40 -13.20
N GLY A 119 -44.53 -24.14 -13.15
CA GLY A 119 -43.12 -23.76 -13.09
C GLY A 119 -42.33 -23.84 -14.41
N TRP A 120 -42.92 -24.41 -15.47
CA TRP A 120 -42.35 -24.45 -16.82
C TRP A 120 -42.52 -23.11 -17.56
N GLY A 121 -41.71 -22.90 -18.60
CA GLY A 121 -41.72 -21.68 -19.42
C GLY A 121 -41.32 -20.42 -18.63
N THR A 122 -40.41 -20.56 -17.66
CA THR A 122 -39.97 -19.49 -16.75
C THR A 122 -38.57 -18.95 -17.04
N ILE A 123 -37.90 -19.41 -18.11
CA ILE A 123 -36.62 -18.86 -18.59
C ILE A 123 -36.78 -17.35 -18.85
N THR A 124 -35.83 -16.57 -18.36
CA THR A 124 -35.88 -15.10 -18.40
C THR A 124 -35.35 -14.52 -19.72
N GLY A 125 -35.49 -13.20 -19.92
CA GLY A 125 -35.01 -12.46 -21.11
C GLY A 125 -33.49 -12.39 -21.28
N THR A 126 -32.96 -11.32 -21.87
CA THR A 126 -31.53 -11.15 -22.21
C THR A 126 -30.89 -12.31 -23.00
N GLY A 127 -31.55 -12.80 -24.04
CA GLY A 127 -30.93 -13.70 -25.03
C GLY A 127 -30.69 -15.14 -24.55
N LYS A 128 -31.26 -15.57 -23.43
CA LYS A 128 -31.08 -16.91 -22.87
C LYS A 128 -31.60 -18.02 -23.79
N SER A 129 -32.69 -17.77 -24.52
CA SER A 129 -33.28 -18.64 -25.54
C SER A 129 -32.47 -18.82 -26.83
N ALA A 130 -31.25 -18.26 -26.91
CA ALA A 130 -30.27 -18.55 -27.97
C ALA A 130 -29.94 -20.06 -28.05
N LYS A 131 -29.43 -20.52 -29.19
CA LYS A 131 -29.11 -21.93 -29.47
C LYS A 131 -27.70 -22.30 -29.04
N ASN A 132 -26.76 -21.39 -29.22
CA ASN A 132 -25.32 -21.66 -29.14
C ASN A 132 -24.75 -21.35 -27.74
N ASN A 133 -25.50 -20.63 -26.90
CA ASN A 133 -25.15 -20.40 -25.50
C ASN A 133 -25.33 -21.67 -24.64
N LEU A 134 -24.85 -21.63 -23.40
CA LEU A 134 -25.13 -22.66 -22.39
C LEU A 134 -25.93 -22.04 -21.25
N VAL A 135 -27.18 -22.48 -21.05
CA VAL A 135 -28.06 -21.96 -19.98
C VAL A 135 -28.02 -22.88 -18.76
N VAL A 136 -27.90 -22.26 -17.60
CA VAL A 136 -27.58 -22.93 -16.33
C VAL A 136 -28.69 -22.70 -15.30
N GLY A 137 -29.33 -23.79 -14.86
CA GLY A 137 -30.24 -23.80 -13.73
C GLY A 137 -29.52 -23.94 -12.39
N SER A 138 -30.26 -23.97 -11.28
CA SER A 138 -29.71 -24.00 -9.91
C SER A 138 -30.26 -25.18 -9.11
N ILE A 139 -29.34 -25.93 -8.51
CA ILE A 139 -29.62 -26.97 -7.50
C ILE A 139 -29.00 -26.59 -6.14
N SER A 140 -29.44 -27.30 -5.11
CA SER A 140 -28.81 -27.36 -3.78
C SER A 140 -27.61 -28.32 -3.75
N THR A 141 -26.88 -28.36 -2.63
CA THR A 141 -25.83 -29.36 -2.36
C THR A 141 -26.34 -30.80 -2.34
N ALA A 142 -27.63 -31.00 -2.01
CA ALA A 142 -28.32 -32.29 -2.02
C ALA A 142 -29.01 -32.59 -3.37
N GLU A 143 -28.59 -31.92 -4.45
CA GLU A 143 -29.05 -32.07 -5.84
C GLU A 143 -30.53 -31.75 -6.12
N ALA A 144 -31.34 -31.55 -5.09
CA ALA A 144 -32.70 -31.00 -5.24
C ALA A 144 -32.66 -29.62 -5.91
N LEU A 145 -33.53 -29.45 -6.92
CA LEU A 145 -33.73 -28.21 -7.66
C LEU A 145 -34.06 -27.04 -6.71
N SER A 146 -33.34 -25.93 -6.86
CA SER A 146 -33.61 -24.71 -6.10
C SER A 146 -35.00 -24.15 -6.49
N SER A 147 -35.84 -23.85 -5.50
CA SER A 147 -37.25 -23.42 -5.70
C SER A 147 -37.44 -22.12 -6.46
N PHE A 148 -36.38 -21.34 -6.69
CA PHE A 148 -36.37 -20.17 -7.56
C PHE A 148 -35.97 -20.50 -9.00
N SER A 149 -35.27 -21.61 -9.27
CA SER A 149 -34.60 -21.86 -10.56
C SER A 149 -35.59 -21.92 -11.72
N SER A 150 -35.49 -20.96 -12.64
CA SER A 150 -36.28 -20.98 -13.87
C SER A 150 -36.04 -22.27 -14.68
N CYS A 151 -37.13 -22.77 -15.26
CA CYS A 151 -37.22 -24.01 -16.02
C CYS A 151 -37.83 -23.72 -17.40
N GLY A 152 -37.49 -24.52 -18.41
CA GLY A 152 -37.99 -24.39 -19.78
C GLY A 152 -39.30 -25.16 -20.00
N PRO A 153 -39.53 -25.69 -21.21
CA PRO A 153 -38.81 -25.39 -22.44
C PRO A 153 -38.91 -23.89 -22.81
N VAL A 154 -38.14 -23.46 -23.82
CA VAL A 154 -38.37 -22.16 -24.48
C VAL A 154 -39.48 -22.27 -25.54
N HIS A 155 -39.91 -21.14 -26.12
CA HIS A 155 -41.12 -21.03 -26.96
C HIS A 155 -41.31 -22.15 -28.00
N ASP A 156 -40.24 -22.51 -28.69
CA ASP A 156 -40.24 -23.47 -29.79
C ASP A 156 -40.32 -24.94 -29.31
N GLY A 157 -39.94 -25.19 -28.06
CA GLY A 157 -39.94 -26.50 -27.40
C GLY A 157 -38.55 -26.96 -26.93
N ARG A 158 -37.47 -26.26 -27.30
CA ARG A 158 -36.09 -26.66 -26.97
C ARG A 158 -35.85 -26.74 -25.45
N ILE A 159 -35.03 -27.72 -25.07
CA ILE A 159 -34.55 -27.94 -23.71
C ILE A 159 -33.76 -26.71 -23.23
N LYS A 160 -34.21 -26.11 -22.12
CA LYS A 160 -33.53 -25.07 -21.34
C LYS A 160 -33.94 -25.23 -19.87
N PRO A 161 -33.06 -24.96 -18.88
CA PRO A 161 -31.60 -24.91 -19.02
C PRO A 161 -31.07 -26.21 -19.65
N GLU A 162 -29.91 -26.18 -20.31
CA GLU A 162 -29.29 -27.44 -20.76
C GLU A 162 -28.61 -28.19 -19.61
N ILE A 163 -28.24 -27.49 -18.53
CA ILE A 163 -27.48 -28.08 -17.42
C ILE A 163 -27.79 -27.39 -16.09
N VAL A 164 -27.52 -28.05 -14.97
CA VAL A 164 -27.57 -27.43 -13.62
C VAL A 164 -26.24 -27.54 -12.88
N ALA A 165 -26.03 -26.60 -11.95
CA ALA A 165 -24.97 -26.64 -10.95
C ALA A 165 -25.45 -26.04 -9.62
N MET A 166 -24.66 -26.22 -8.55
CA MET A 166 -24.95 -25.64 -7.24
C MET A 166 -25.12 -24.12 -7.35
N GLY A 167 -26.29 -23.62 -6.97
CA GLY A 167 -26.60 -22.19 -6.96
C GLY A 167 -27.43 -21.75 -5.75
N SER A 168 -27.66 -22.64 -4.78
CA SER A 168 -28.17 -22.28 -3.45
C SER A 168 -27.02 -22.28 -2.45
N ASN A 169 -26.97 -21.26 -1.59
CA ASN A 169 -26.00 -21.08 -0.50
C ASN A 169 -24.53 -21.14 -0.96
N VAL A 170 -24.20 -20.43 -2.04
CA VAL A 170 -22.82 -20.36 -2.56
C VAL A 170 -22.04 -19.27 -1.82
N PHE A 171 -20.95 -19.66 -1.17
CA PHE A 171 -20.01 -18.77 -0.48
C PHE A 171 -18.94 -18.25 -1.45
N SER A 172 -18.77 -16.93 -1.54
CA SER A 172 -17.78 -16.30 -2.45
C SER A 172 -17.43 -14.87 -2.03
N THR A 173 -16.54 -14.21 -2.76
CA THR A 173 -16.11 -12.82 -2.49
C THR A 173 -17.28 -11.84 -2.54
N TYR A 174 -17.24 -10.79 -1.72
CA TYR A 174 -18.35 -9.85 -1.59
C TYR A 174 -17.87 -8.39 -1.40
N THR A 175 -18.82 -7.47 -1.23
CA THR A 175 -18.57 -6.05 -0.94
C THR A 175 -19.01 -5.70 0.49
N PRO A 176 -18.27 -4.89 1.27
CA PRO A 176 -17.05 -4.15 0.89
C PRO A 176 -15.90 -5.07 0.52
N LEU A 177 -14.94 -4.56 -0.26
CA LEU A 177 -13.84 -5.37 -0.79
C LEU A 177 -13.08 -6.10 0.34
N ASN A 178 -12.48 -7.24 0.00
CA ASN A 178 -11.82 -8.17 0.93
C ASN A 178 -12.77 -8.90 1.91
N THR A 179 -14.08 -8.82 1.71
CA THR A 179 -15.08 -9.64 2.45
C THR A 179 -15.63 -10.80 1.62
N TYR A 180 -16.42 -11.65 2.27
CA TYR A 180 -17.07 -12.84 1.70
C TYR A 180 -18.51 -12.94 2.18
N ASN A 181 -19.40 -13.56 1.39
CA ASN A 181 -20.79 -13.78 1.77
C ASN A 181 -21.39 -15.00 1.07
N THR A 182 -22.48 -15.52 1.62
CA THR A 182 -23.26 -16.65 1.11
C THR A 182 -24.55 -16.14 0.48
N ILE A 183 -24.76 -16.35 -0.82
CA ILE A 183 -26.00 -15.97 -1.52
C ILE A 183 -26.48 -17.07 -2.48
N SER A 184 -27.71 -16.94 -2.96
CA SER A 184 -28.43 -17.93 -3.78
C SER A 184 -29.03 -17.30 -5.03
N GLY A 185 -29.02 -18.06 -6.13
CA GLY A 185 -29.60 -17.68 -7.42
C GLY A 185 -29.02 -18.52 -8.56
N THR A 186 -29.67 -18.55 -9.73
CA THR A 186 -29.00 -19.07 -10.95
C THR A 186 -27.78 -18.25 -11.32
N SER A 187 -27.72 -16.98 -10.89
CA SER A 187 -26.53 -16.13 -10.94
C SER A 187 -25.31 -16.71 -10.21
N MET A 188 -25.47 -17.70 -9.32
CA MET A 188 -24.38 -18.34 -8.57
C MET A 188 -24.00 -19.71 -9.17
N SER A 189 -24.91 -20.40 -9.85
CA SER A 189 -24.59 -21.65 -10.55
C SER A 189 -23.89 -21.42 -11.90
N THR A 190 -24.27 -20.38 -12.65
CA THR A 190 -23.62 -20.00 -13.93
C THR A 190 -22.12 -19.70 -13.81
N PRO A 191 -21.60 -18.94 -12.83
CA PRO A 191 -20.16 -18.72 -12.71
C PRO A 191 -19.41 -20.00 -12.36
N GLY A 192 -20.03 -20.92 -11.61
CA GLY A 192 -19.50 -22.27 -11.37
C GLY A 192 -19.32 -23.06 -12.67
N ILE A 193 -20.34 -23.07 -13.54
CA ILE A 193 -20.22 -23.62 -14.90
C ILE A 193 -19.15 -22.87 -15.71
N THR A 194 -19.10 -21.55 -15.67
CA THR A 194 -18.17 -20.73 -16.48
C THR A 194 -16.70 -21.02 -16.12
N GLY A 195 -16.38 -21.11 -14.84
CA GLY A 195 -15.04 -21.53 -14.39
C GLY A 195 -14.75 -22.98 -14.76
N THR A 196 -15.71 -23.90 -14.61
CA THR A 196 -15.54 -25.30 -15.03
C THR A 196 -15.25 -25.40 -16.54
N VAL A 197 -15.98 -24.66 -17.37
CA VAL A 197 -15.78 -24.52 -18.81
C VAL A 197 -14.38 -24.01 -19.16
N ALA A 198 -13.85 -23.05 -18.41
CA ALA A 198 -12.48 -22.57 -18.60
C ALA A 198 -11.44 -23.66 -18.30
N VAL A 199 -11.67 -24.52 -17.29
CA VAL A 199 -10.80 -25.68 -16.99
C VAL A 199 -10.92 -26.78 -18.06
N LEU A 200 -12.12 -27.08 -18.57
CA LEU A 200 -12.30 -28.02 -19.69
C LEU A 200 -11.54 -27.55 -20.93
N ALA A 201 -11.62 -26.26 -21.25
CA ALA A 201 -10.87 -25.68 -22.36
C ALA A 201 -9.35 -25.64 -22.11
N GLN A 202 -8.90 -25.43 -20.87
CA GLN A 202 -7.49 -25.60 -20.50
C GLN A 202 -7.02 -27.05 -20.75
N ARG A 203 -7.83 -28.05 -20.38
CA ARG A 203 -7.49 -29.47 -20.60
C ARG A 203 -7.48 -29.84 -22.07
N TYR A 204 -8.45 -29.37 -22.85
CA TYR A 204 -8.44 -29.52 -24.32
C TYR A 204 -7.16 -28.95 -24.92
N LYS A 205 -6.76 -27.73 -24.53
CA LYS A 205 -5.53 -27.07 -25.00
C LYS A 205 -4.27 -27.85 -24.66
N GLN A 206 -4.17 -28.46 -23.48
CA GLN A 206 -3.04 -29.32 -23.12
C GLN A 206 -2.92 -30.55 -24.02
N LEU A 207 -4.06 -31.15 -24.40
CA LEU A 207 -4.11 -32.36 -25.25
C LEU A 207 -3.94 -32.02 -26.75
N ASN A 208 -4.37 -30.83 -27.18
CA ASN A 208 -4.47 -30.42 -28.58
C ASN A 208 -3.52 -29.24 -28.92
N GLY A 209 -2.26 -29.30 -28.49
CA GLY A 209 -1.21 -28.37 -28.96
C GLY A 209 -1.48 -26.88 -28.69
N ASN A 210 -2.16 -26.55 -27.59
CA ASN A 210 -2.67 -25.22 -27.21
C ASN A 210 -3.77 -24.61 -28.10
N VAL A 211 -4.33 -25.36 -29.05
CA VAL A 211 -5.47 -24.93 -29.87
C VAL A 211 -6.73 -24.80 -29.02
N ASN A 212 -7.48 -23.71 -29.17
CA ASN A 212 -8.74 -23.51 -28.44
C ASN A 212 -9.82 -24.53 -28.90
N PRO A 213 -10.64 -25.08 -28.00
CA PRO A 213 -11.75 -25.95 -28.37
C PRO A 213 -12.85 -25.18 -29.09
N PRO A 214 -13.56 -25.79 -30.07
CA PRO A 214 -14.83 -25.26 -30.55
C PRO A 214 -15.88 -25.22 -29.42
N SER A 215 -16.69 -24.17 -29.35
CA SER A 215 -17.65 -24.00 -28.25
C SER A 215 -18.77 -25.03 -28.23
N HIS A 216 -19.19 -25.51 -29.40
CA HIS A 216 -20.13 -26.64 -29.51
C HIS A 216 -19.56 -27.94 -28.93
N LEU A 217 -18.23 -28.17 -28.97
CA LEU A 217 -17.62 -29.31 -28.29
C LEU A 217 -17.69 -29.17 -26.77
N ILE A 218 -17.38 -27.99 -26.23
CA ILE A 218 -17.43 -27.75 -24.78
C ILE A 218 -18.87 -27.84 -24.27
N LYS A 219 -19.85 -27.36 -25.04
CA LYS A 219 -21.28 -27.57 -24.76
C LYS A 219 -21.66 -29.04 -24.81
N ASN A 220 -21.23 -29.77 -25.85
CA ASN A 220 -21.48 -31.21 -26.02
C ASN A 220 -20.96 -32.02 -24.82
N ILE A 221 -19.67 -31.94 -24.50
CA ILE A 221 -19.08 -32.78 -23.44
C ILE A 221 -19.69 -32.46 -22.07
N ALA A 222 -19.94 -31.18 -21.76
CA ALA A 222 -20.53 -30.78 -20.48
C ALA A 222 -21.95 -31.32 -20.29
N CYS A 223 -22.77 -31.29 -21.34
CA CYS A 223 -24.15 -31.80 -21.30
C CYS A 223 -24.19 -33.35 -21.42
N ASN A 224 -23.29 -33.98 -22.19
CA ASN A 224 -23.29 -35.44 -22.32
C ASN A 224 -22.75 -36.12 -21.04
N ALA A 225 -21.71 -35.55 -20.43
CA ALA A 225 -21.15 -36.02 -19.16
C ALA A 225 -22.09 -35.84 -17.97
N ALA A 226 -23.11 -34.98 -18.08
CA ALA A 226 -23.98 -34.63 -16.98
C ALA A 226 -24.65 -35.86 -16.33
N THR A 227 -24.75 -35.79 -15.00
CA THR A 227 -25.48 -36.75 -14.17
C THR A 227 -26.97 -36.43 -14.26
N ASP A 228 -27.72 -37.36 -14.84
CA ASP A 228 -29.16 -37.26 -15.05
C ASP A 228 -29.91 -37.08 -13.71
N LEU A 229 -30.93 -36.21 -13.70
CA LEU A 229 -31.67 -35.82 -12.49
C LEU A 229 -33.11 -35.43 -12.86
N GLY A 230 -34.07 -35.84 -12.02
CA GLY A 230 -35.49 -35.54 -12.23
C GLY A 230 -36.22 -36.71 -12.87
N ASN A 231 -36.82 -36.49 -14.05
CA ASN A 231 -37.28 -37.59 -14.90
C ASN A 231 -36.08 -38.34 -15.50
N ALA A 232 -36.30 -39.52 -16.10
CA ALA A 232 -35.25 -40.25 -16.81
C ALA A 232 -35.09 -39.72 -18.24
N GLY A 233 -33.86 -39.42 -18.65
CA GLY A 233 -33.61 -38.61 -19.85
C GLY A 233 -33.87 -37.12 -19.60
N PRO A 234 -33.53 -36.25 -20.56
CA PRO A 234 -33.54 -34.81 -20.34
C PRO A 234 -34.93 -34.29 -19.96
N ASP A 235 -34.99 -33.37 -18.99
CA ASP A 235 -36.24 -32.76 -18.52
C ASP A 235 -36.20 -31.21 -18.53
N TYR A 236 -37.37 -30.59 -18.42
CA TYR A 236 -37.52 -29.12 -18.50
C TYR A 236 -36.88 -28.35 -17.33
N ARG A 237 -36.42 -29.03 -16.27
CA ARG A 237 -35.99 -28.47 -14.98
C ARG A 237 -34.48 -28.59 -14.79
N PHE A 238 -33.94 -29.78 -15.07
CA PHE A 238 -32.53 -30.14 -14.92
C PHE A 238 -31.77 -30.11 -16.25
N GLY A 239 -32.46 -30.06 -17.39
CA GLY A 239 -31.84 -30.16 -18.71
C GLY A 239 -31.33 -31.57 -18.95
N PHE A 240 -30.07 -31.71 -19.39
CA PHE A 240 -29.36 -32.98 -19.45
C PHE A 240 -28.76 -33.41 -18.09
N GLY A 241 -29.00 -32.64 -17.02
CA GLY A 241 -28.65 -33.00 -15.64
C GLY A 241 -27.63 -32.07 -14.95
N ARG A 242 -27.06 -32.53 -13.84
CA ARG A 242 -25.96 -31.84 -13.14
C ARG A 242 -24.66 -32.02 -13.91
N ILE A 243 -23.88 -30.96 -14.09
CA ILE A 243 -22.52 -31.08 -14.63
C ILE A 243 -21.67 -32.13 -13.88
N ASP A 244 -20.89 -32.89 -14.64
CA ASP A 244 -19.79 -33.70 -14.15
C ASP A 244 -18.51 -33.28 -14.89
N ALA A 245 -17.64 -32.55 -14.18
CA ALA A 245 -16.40 -32.04 -14.74
C ALA A 245 -15.38 -33.17 -15.00
N LEU A 246 -15.38 -34.25 -14.21
CA LEU A 246 -14.43 -35.35 -14.35
C LEU A 246 -14.80 -36.23 -15.56
N LYS A 247 -16.08 -36.58 -15.71
CA LYS A 247 -16.56 -37.27 -16.91
C LYS A 247 -16.39 -36.39 -18.17
N SER A 248 -16.58 -35.07 -18.07
CA SER A 248 -16.29 -34.14 -19.17
C SER A 248 -14.81 -34.15 -19.59
N VAL A 249 -13.89 -34.16 -18.61
CA VAL A 249 -12.44 -34.28 -18.86
C VAL A 249 -12.11 -35.62 -19.50
N ARG A 250 -12.68 -36.74 -19.03
CA ARG A 250 -12.41 -38.08 -19.58
C ARG A 250 -12.84 -38.26 -21.02
N ILE A 251 -13.89 -37.59 -21.50
CA ILE A 251 -14.23 -37.58 -22.94
C ILE A 251 -13.06 -37.04 -23.76
N LEU A 252 -12.40 -35.97 -23.28
CA LEU A 252 -11.25 -35.38 -23.94
C LEU A 252 -10.00 -36.27 -23.85
N GLU A 253 -9.72 -36.83 -22.67
CA GLU A 253 -8.53 -37.66 -22.42
C GLU A 253 -8.57 -39.00 -23.14
N ASN A 254 -9.74 -39.64 -23.20
CA ASN A 254 -9.96 -40.89 -23.90
C ASN A 254 -10.25 -40.70 -25.40
N ASN A 255 -10.33 -39.45 -25.88
CA ASN A 255 -10.76 -39.08 -27.23
C ASN A 255 -12.10 -39.72 -27.65
N THR A 256 -13.08 -39.83 -26.74
CA THR A 256 -14.43 -40.34 -27.08
C THR A 256 -15.34 -39.27 -27.68
N TYR A 257 -14.76 -38.48 -28.60
CA TYR A 257 -15.44 -37.42 -29.35
C TYR A 257 -14.91 -37.32 -30.79
N ILE A 258 -15.73 -36.75 -31.67
CA ILE A 258 -15.40 -36.43 -33.06
C ILE A 258 -15.83 -34.98 -33.34
N LEU A 259 -15.01 -34.27 -34.11
CA LEU A 259 -15.32 -32.99 -34.75
C LEU A 259 -15.36 -33.22 -36.24
N ASN A 260 -16.48 -32.90 -36.90
CA ASN A 260 -16.66 -33.15 -38.33
C ASN A 260 -17.71 -32.20 -38.93
N THR A 261 -17.95 -32.29 -40.24
CA THR A 261 -18.95 -31.51 -40.97
C THR A 261 -19.92 -32.40 -41.75
N VAL A 262 -21.13 -31.92 -42.02
CA VAL A 262 -22.10 -32.62 -42.88
C VAL A 262 -22.85 -31.63 -43.79
N ALA A 263 -23.17 -32.06 -45.01
CA ALA A 263 -23.97 -31.33 -46.00
C ALA A 263 -25.41 -31.87 -46.05
N THR A 264 -26.32 -31.15 -46.70
CA THR A 264 -27.71 -31.59 -46.92
C THR A 264 -27.76 -32.93 -47.66
N GLY A 265 -28.48 -33.91 -47.10
CA GLY A 265 -28.54 -35.28 -47.60
C GLY A 265 -27.27 -36.11 -47.35
N GLY A 266 -26.28 -35.58 -46.65
CA GLY A 266 -25.08 -36.29 -46.24
C GLY A 266 -25.26 -37.09 -44.96
N SER A 267 -24.45 -38.14 -44.78
CA SER A 267 -24.41 -38.98 -43.57
C SER A 267 -22.95 -39.27 -43.19
N ASN A 268 -22.64 -39.20 -41.90
CA ASN A 268 -21.36 -39.63 -41.33
C ASN A 268 -21.59 -40.75 -40.31
N ASP A 269 -20.82 -41.84 -40.43
CA ASP A 269 -20.91 -43.01 -39.54
C ASP A 269 -19.64 -43.17 -38.71
N ILE A 270 -19.77 -43.22 -37.38
CA ILE A 270 -18.70 -43.53 -36.44
C ILE A 270 -19.04 -44.85 -35.74
N ASN A 271 -18.24 -45.90 -35.95
CA ASN A 271 -18.44 -47.19 -35.31
C ASN A 271 -17.71 -47.26 -33.96
N ILE A 272 -18.44 -47.62 -32.90
CA ILE A 272 -17.90 -47.87 -31.55
C ILE A 272 -18.18 -49.31 -31.12
N THR A 273 -17.38 -49.84 -30.20
CA THR A 273 -17.63 -51.15 -29.58
C THR A 273 -18.14 -50.96 -28.15
N VAL A 274 -19.33 -51.48 -27.87
CA VAL A 274 -19.89 -51.55 -26.51
C VAL A 274 -19.46 -52.89 -25.88
N PRO A 275 -18.77 -52.87 -24.71
CA PRO A 275 -18.34 -54.08 -24.01
C PRO A 275 -19.51 -54.76 -23.29
N ALA A 276 -19.37 -56.06 -23.02
CA ALA A 276 -20.35 -56.82 -22.26
C ALA A 276 -20.46 -56.31 -20.81
N GLY A 277 -21.71 -56.19 -20.33
CA GLY A 277 -22.01 -55.70 -18.99
C GLY A 277 -22.04 -54.17 -18.85
N ALA A 278 -21.92 -53.41 -19.95
CA ALA A 278 -22.15 -51.97 -19.93
C ALA A 278 -23.54 -51.63 -19.37
N THR A 279 -23.61 -50.63 -18.49
CA THR A 279 -24.84 -50.22 -17.79
C THR A 279 -25.59 -49.15 -18.54
N ARG A 280 -24.89 -48.29 -19.29
CA ARG A 280 -25.48 -47.26 -20.16
C ARG A 280 -24.50 -46.80 -21.23
N LEU A 281 -25.00 -46.65 -22.45
CA LEU A 281 -24.37 -45.85 -23.51
C LEU A 281 -25.08 -44.48 -23.52
N LYS A 282 -24.31 -43.38 -23.46
CA LYS A 282 -24.79 -42.01 -23.74
C LYS A 282 -24.08 -41.50 -25.00
N VAL A 283 -24.82 -40.94 -25.95
CA VAL A 283 -24.30 -40.34 -27.20
C VAL A 283 -24.95 -38.98 -27.39
N MET A 284 -24.17 -37.95 -27.67
CA MET A 284 -24.69 -36.59 -27.87
C MET A 284 -24.10 -35.94 -29.12
N LEU A 285 -24.98 -35.33 -29.91
CA LEU A 285 -24.69 -34.47 -31.04
C LEU A 285 -24.90 -33.00 -30.63
N ASN A 286 -24.05 -32.08 -31.10
CA ASN A 286 -24.20 -30.64 -30.86
C ASN A 286 -23.58 -29.81 -31.99
N TRP A 287 -24.24 -28.72 -32.37
CA TRP A 287 -23.68 -27.77 -33.33
C TRP A 287 -23.97 -26.30 -32.97
N ASN A 288 -23.05 -25.41 -33.38
CA ASN A 288 -23.32 -23.97 -33.39
C ASN A 288 -24.17 -23.67 -34.63
N ASP A 289 -25.48 -23.60 -34.45
CA ASP A 289 -26.46 -23.41 -35.53
C ASP A 289 -26.49 -21.93 -35.97
N PRO A 290 -26.65 -21.60 -37.28
CA PRO A 290 -26.69 -20.21 -37.73
C PRO A 290 -27.88 -19.43 -37.14
N ALA A 291 -27.65 -18.19 -36.71
CA ALA A 291 -28.68 -17.40 -36.04
C ALA A 291 -29.93 -17.16 -36.91
N ALA A 292 -31.09 -17.62 -36.42
CA ALA A 292 -32.38 -17.44 -37.10
C ALA A 292 -32.87 -15.98 -37.13
N THR A 293 -33.96 -15.72 -37.85
CA THR A 293 -34.71 -14.46 -37.76
C THR A 293 -35.26 -14.26 -36.34
N ALA A 294 -35.21 -13.02 -35.84
CA ALA A 294 -35.75 -12.71 -34.52
C ALA A 294 -37.27 -12.94 -34.47
N ASN A 295 -37.74 -13.53 -33.38
CA ASN A 295 -39.13 -13.92 -33.14
C ASN A 295 -39.67 -15.00 -34.12
N ALA A 296 -38.79 -15.79 -34.75
CA ALA A 296 -39.20 -16.99 -35.48
C ALA A 296 -39.88 -18.02 -34.55
N SER A 297 -40.93 -18.69 -35.04
CA SER A 297 -41.73 -19.65 -34.27
C SER A 297 -40.94 -20.88 -33.82
N PHE A 298 -39.92 -21.25 -34.59
CA PHE A 298 -38.88 -22.23 -34.32
C PHE A 298 -37.53 -21.59 -34.62
N ALA A 299 -36.52 -21.79 -33.77
CA ALA A 299 -35.22 -21.16 -33.95
C ALA A 299 -34.22 -21.96 -34.80
N LEU A 300 -34.45 -23.26 -35.06
CA LEU A 300 -33.51 -24.12 -35.79
C LEU A 300 -33.37 -23.68 -37.26
N ILE A 301 -32.15 -23.75 -37.82
CA ILE A 301 -31.85 -23.34 -39.21
C ILE A 301 -31.17 -24.45 -40.00
N ASN A 302 -30.13 -25.08 -39.45
CA ASN A 302 -29.54 -26.30 -39.99
C ASN A 302 -29.98 -27.49 -39.13
N ASN A 303 -30.72 -28.42 -39.72
CA ASN A 303 -31.23 -29.63 -39.06
C ASN A 303 -30.26 -30.80 -39.28
N LEU A 304 -29.77 -31.39 -38.18
CA LEU A 304 -28.90 -32.56 -38.17
C LEU A 304 -29.53 -33.63 -37.28
N ASP A 305 -29.38 -34.88 -37.68
CA ASP A 305 -30.14 -36.01 -37.14
C ASP A 305 -29.20 -37.12 -36.63
N LEU A 306 -29.15 -37.31 -35.32
CA LEU A 306 -28.42 -38.36 -34.62
C LEU A 306 -29.21 -39.67 -34.65
N ARG A 307 -28.56 -40.77 -35.03
CA ARG A 307 -29.11 -42.14 -34.90
C ARG A 307 -28.05 -43.05 -34.28
N VAL A 308 -28.46 -43.91 -33.34
CA VAL A 308 -27.59 -44.96 -32.78
C VAL A 308 -28.11 -46.31 -33.21
N ILE A 309 -27.34 -47.01 -34.03
CA ILE A 309 -27.77 -48.19 -34.78
C ILE A 309 -27.03 -49.43 -34.27
N GLU A 310 -27.76 -50.51 -34.01
CA GLU A 310 -27.24 -51.82 -33.60
C GLU A 310 -27.91 -52.91 -34.45
N GLY A 311 -27.18 -53.43 -35.46
CA GLY A 311 -27.73 -54.42 -36.38
C GLY A 311 -28.92 -53.89 -37.17
N ALA A 312 -30.13 -54.34 -36.84
CA ALA A 312 -31.38 -53.85 -37.41
C ALA A 312 -32.11 -52.80 -36.53
N ASN A 313 -31.68 -52.62 -35.28
CA ASN A 313 -32.28 -51.67 -34.34
C ASN A 313 -31.74 -50.26 -34.60
N THR A 314 -32.61 -49.25 -34.55
CA THR A 314 -32.21 -47.84 -34.58
C THR A 314 -32.84 -47.11 -33.40
N THR A 315 -32.02 -46.46 -32.58
CA THR A 315 -32.45 -45.64 -31.45
C THR A 315 -32.42 -44.16 -31.82
N LEU A 316 -33.57 -43.50 -31.65
CA LEU A 316 -33.77 -42.06 -31.86
C LEU A 316 -33.37 -41.25 -30.61
N PRO A 317 -33.09 -39.94 -30.74
CA PRO A 317 -32.80 -39.07 -29.60
C PRO A 317 -34.03 -38.80 -28.72
N TRP A 318 -33.79 -38.20 -27.55
CA TRP A 318 -34.81 -37.74 -26.62
C TRP A 318 -35.37 -36.36 -27.04
N ILE A 319 -36.70 -36.24 -27.08
CA ILE A 319 -37.43 -34.96 -27.27
C ILE A 319 -38.40 -34.70 -26.10
N LEU A 320 -38.63 -33.43 -25.76
CA LEU A 320 -39.65 -33.01 -24.78
C LEU A 320 -41.03 -32.80 -25.42
N ASP A 321 -42.08 -33.15 -24.69
CA ASP A 321 -43.43 -32.68 -24.98
C ASP A 321 -43.55 -31.18 -24.62
N ARG A 322 -43.39 -30.32 -25.63
CA ARG A 322 -43.54 -28.85 -25.51
C ARG A 322 -44.92 -28.38 -25.04
N MET A 323 -45.95 -29.21 -25.13
CA MET A 323 -47.31 -28.88 -24.67
C MET A 323 -47.55 -29.35 -23.23
N ASN A 324 -46.91 -30.44 -22.80
CA ASN A 324 -46.98 -30.98 -21.44
C ASN A 324 -45.57 -31.22 -20.85
N PRO A 325 -44.80 -30.16 -20.51
CA PRO A 325 -43.37 -30.28 -20.16
C PRO A 325 -43.04 -31.19 -18.98
N ALA A 326 -44.00 -31.48 -18.10
CA ALA A 326 -43.82 -32.37 -16.95
C ALA A 326 -43.83 -33.88 -17.31
N ASN A 327 -44.23 -34.24 -18.53
CA ASN A 327 -44.11 -35.60 -19.03
C ASN A 327 -42.62 -36.01 -19.14
N ALA A 328 -42.34 -37.31 -19.07
CA ALA A 328 -41.02 -37.82 -19.41
C ALA A 328 -40.71 -37.58 -20.90
N ALA A 329 -39.42 -37.44 -21.23
CA ALA A 329 -39.00 -37.34 -22.63
C ALA A 329 -39.42 -38.58 -23.43
N THR A 330 -39.63 -38.41 -24.73
CA THR A 330 -39.97 -39.49 -25.67
C THR A 330 -38.93 -39.62 -26.77
N ARG A 331 -39.00 -40.69 -27.57
CA ARG A 331 -38.04 -40.94 -28.67
C ARG A 331 -38.63 -40.53 -30.02
N ALA A 332 -38.02 -39.54 -30.66
CA ALA A 332 -38.38 -39.04 -31.98
C ALA A 332 -37.19 -38.28 -32.58
N ASP A 333 -37.35 -37.79 -33.81
CA ASP A 333 -36.37 -36.95 -34.51
C ASP A 333 -36.48 -35.49 -33.99
N ASP A 334 -35.44 -34.91 -33.37
CA ASP A 334 -35.52 -33.58 -32.76
C ASP A 334 -35.28 -32.47 -33.78
N ASN A 335 -36.32 -32.22 -34.57
CA ASN A 335 -36.39 -31.17 -35.59
C ASN A 335 -36.49 -29.74 -34.99
N ILE A 336 -36.19 -29.52 -33.70
CA ILE A 336 -36.24 -28.21 -33.05
C ILE A 336 -34.95 -27.82 -32.29
N SER A 337 -34.12 -28.77 -31.86
CA SER A 337 -32.90 -28.54 -31.07
C SER A 337 -31.61 -28.60 -31.89
N ASN A 338 -30.60 -27.80 -31.50
CA ASN A 338 -29.23 -27.90 -32.01
C ASN A 338 -28.31 -28.78 -31.12
N ILE A 339 -28.94 -29.65 -30.34
CA ILE A 339 -28.32 -30.55 -29.37
C ILE A 339 -29.26 -31.74 -29.18
N GLU A 340 -28.78 -32.93 -29.48
CA GLU A 340 -29.55 -34.18 -29.41
C GLU A 340 -28.82 -35.20 -28.54
N GLN A 341 -29.54 -35.97 -27.72
CA GLN A 341 -28.96 -37.05 -26.94
C GLN A 341 -29.72 -38.36 -27.12
N VAL A 342 -28.98 -39.43 -27.42
CA VAL A 342 -29.44 -40.81 -27.29
C VAL A 342 -28.83 -41.39 -26.02
N THR A 343 -29.66 -42.00 -25.17
CA THR A 343 -29.19 -42.99 -24.18
C THR A 343 -29.70 -44.38 -24.53
N ILE A 344 -28.95 -45.41 -24.16
CA ILE A 344 -29.39 -46.82 -24.17
C ILE A 344 -28.93 -47.42 -22.84
N ASP A 345 -29.87 -47.88 -22.01
CA ASP A 345 -29.58 -48.47 -20.70
C ASP A 345 -29.48 -49.99 -20.82
N ASN A 346 -28.49 -50.59 -20.16
CA ASN A 346 -28.07 -51.99 -20.30
C ASN A 346 -27.84 -52.44 -21.77
N PRO A 347 -27.08 -51.68 -22.58
CA PRO A 347 -26.86 -51.98 -23.99
C PRO A 347 -26.15 -53.34 -24.17
N THR A 348 -26.54 -54.06 -25.23
CA THR A 348 -25.94 -55.34 -25.61
C THR A 348 -24.49 -55.18 -26.06
N ALA A 349 -23.69 -56.24 -25.89
CA ALA A 349 -22.29 -56.25 -26.30
C ALA A 349 -22.19 -56.34 -27.83
N GLY A 350 -21.54 -55.37 -28.48
CA GLY A 350 -21.45 -55.36 -29.94
C GLY A 350 -20.92 -54.07 -30.54
N THR A 351 -20.96 -53.99 -31.87
CA THR A 351 -20.62 -52.78 -32.63
C THR A 351 -21.87 -51.92 -32.81
N TYR A 352 -21.78 -50.65 -32.40
CA TYR A 352 -22.82 -49.65 -32.58
C TYR A 352 -22.35 -48.61 -33.59
N THR A 353 -23.18 -48.26 -34.56
CA THR A 353 -22.93 -47.17 -35.50
C THR A 353 -23.60 -45.91 -34.98
N LEU A 354 -22.80 -44.89 -34.67
CA LEU A 354 -23.25 -43.54 -34.36
C LEU A 354 -23.32 -42.77 -35.68
N ARG A 355 -24.53 -42.56 -36.19
CA ARG A 355 -24.79 -41.87 -37.46
C ARG A 355 -25.23 -40.43 -37.22
N VAL A 356 -24.68 -39.50 -37.99
CA VAL A 356 -25.10 -38.10 -38.04
C VAL A 356 -25.47 -37.74 -39.47
N ASN A 357 -26.77 -37.54 -39.72
CA ASN A 357 -27.29 -37.06 -41.00
C ASN A 357 -27.32 -35.52 -41.02
N GLY A 358 -27.14 -34.92 -42.19
CA GLY A 358 -27.49 -33.51 -42.44
C GLY A 358 -28.83 -33.44 -43.15
N GLU A 359 -29.94 -33.52 -42.43
CA GLU A 359 -31.28 -33.55 -43.02
C GLU A 359 -31.60 -32.27 -43.79
N SER A 360 -31.27 -31.10 -43.23
CA SER A 360 -31.45 -29.82 -43.94
C SER A 360 -30.42 -28.78 -43.53
N ILE A 361 -29.38 -28.60 -44.33
CA ILE A 361 -28.39 -27.54 -44.15
C ILE A 361 -28.80 -26.37 -45.06
N THR A 362 -29.62 -25.46 -44.52
CA THR A 362 -30.19 -24.33 -45.27
C THR A 362 -29.24 -23.13 -45.37
N THR A 363 -28.26 -23.05 -44.46
CA THR A 363 -27.30 -21.94 -44.38
C THR A 363 -25.86 -22.48 -44.35
N GLY A 364 -25.10 -22.18 -45.41
CA GLY A 364 -23.74 -22.68 -45.63
C GLY A 364 -23.70 -24.02 -46.40
N PRO A 365 -22.54 -24.41 -46.96
CA PRO A 365 -22.43 -25.65 -47.73
C PRO A 365 -22.35 -26.90 -46.84
N ASN A 366 -21.91 -26.75 -45.58
CA ASN A 366 -21.85 -27.80 -44.57
C ASN A 366 -22.07 -27.16 -43.18
N GLN A 367 -22.66 -27.91 -42.26
CA GLN A 367 -22.67 -27.58 -40.83
C GLN A 367 -21.55 -28.33 -40.10
N ALA A 368 -20.82 -27.64 -39.22
CA ALA A 368 -19.85 -28.25 -38.31
C ALA A 368 -20.51 -28.69 -37.01
N TYR A 369 -20.15 -29.87 -36.51
CA TYR A 369 -20.72 -30.47 -35.30
C TYR A 369 -19.66 -31.18 -34.44
N ALA A 370 -20.00 -31.35 -33.16
CA ALA A 370 -19.35 -32.27 -32.24
C ALA A 370 -20.27 -33.46 -31.95
N LEU A 371 -19.70 -34.65 -31.95
CA LEU A 371 -20.33 -35.89 -31.49
C LEU A 371 -19.49 -36.46 -30.34
N SER A 372 -20.07 -36.88 -29.23
CA SER A 372 -19.35 -37.60 -28.17
C SER A 372 -20.13 -38.80 -27.65
N TRP A 373 -19.41 -39.76 -27.08
CA TRP A 373 -20.01 -40.93 -26.43
C TRP A 373 -19.36 -41.25 -25.07
N ILE A 374 -20.16 -41.86 -24.20
CA ILE A 374 -19.78 -42.35 -22.88
C ILE A 374 -20.36 -43.75 -22.72
N ILE A 375 -19.54 -44.70 -22.27
CA ILE A 375 -19.99 -46.04 -21.87
C ILE A 375 -19.80 -46.13 -20.36
N ASP A 376 -20.89 -46.06 -19.59
CA ASP A 376 -20.90 -46.30 -18.15
C ASP A 376 -20.84 -47.82 -17.89
N MET A 377 -19.81 -48.30 -17.20
CA MET A 377 -19.67 -49.68 -16.73
C MET A 377 -20.16 -49.83 -15.27
N PRO A 378 -20.49 -51.05 -14.77
CA PRO A 378 -20.94 -51.24 -13.40
C PRO A 378 -19.86 -50.81 -12.41
N GLY A 379 -20.14 -49.79 -11.60
CA GLY A 379 -19.09 -49.20 -10.76
C GLY A 379 -19.55 -48.09 -9.84
N ILE A 380 -18.66 -47.80 -8.88
CA ILE A 380 -18.72 -46.71 -7.92
C ILE A 380 -17.45 -45.89 -8.13
N GLU A 381 -17.50 -44.57 -7.94
CA GLU A 381 -16.34 -43.69 -8.06
C GLU A 381 -16.39 -42.55 -7.05
N VAL A 382 -15.39 -42.45 -6.17
CA VAL A 382 -15.27 -41.37 -5.16
C VAL A 382 -14.75 -40.09 -5.82
N ILE A 383 -15.61 -39.06 -5.86
CA ILE A 383 -15.30 -37.76 -6.47
C ILE A 383 -14.72 -36.78 -5.45
N TYR A 384 -15.15 -36.87 -4.18
CA TYR A 384 -14.69 -36.00 -3.10
C TYR A 384 -14.96 -36.62 -1.70
N PRO A 385 -14.03 -36.51 -0.74
CA PRO A 385 -12.64 -36.05 -0.89
C PRO A 385 -11.81 -37.06 -1.69
N ASN A 386 -10.89 -36.58 -2.52
CA ASN A 386 -10.13 -37.41 -3.46
C ASN A 386 -8.61 -37.14 -3.48
N GLY A 387 -8.12 -36.11 -2.77
CA GLY A 387 -6.69 -35.89 -2.59
C GLY A 387 -6.29 -34.44 -2.29
N ASN A 388 -5.34 -34.28 -1.38
CA ASN A 388 -4.75 -32.99 -0.96
C ASN A 388 -5.69 -32.05 -0.17
N GLU A 389 -6.95 -32.40 0.07
CA GLU A 389 -7.80 -31.66 1.01
C GLU A 389 -7.20 -31.68 2.43
N SER A 390 -7.58 -30.71 3.26
CA SER A 390 -7.07 -30.57 4.63
C SER A 390 -8.18 -30.13 5.56
N PHE A 391 -8.80 -31.09 6.26
CA PHE A 391 -9.97 -30.86 7.09
C PHE A 391 -9.62 -30.59 8.56
N SER A 392 -10.41 -29.74 9.21
CA SER A 392 -10.34 -29.57 10.66
C SER A 392 -11.15 -30.67 11.35
N PRO A 393 -10.64 -31.32 12.41
CA PRO A 393 -11.42 -32.25 13.23
C PRO A 393 -12.75 -31.64 13.66
N GLY A 394 -13.85 -32.38 13.47
CA GLY A 394 -15.20 -31.91 13.76
C GLY A 394 -15.85 -31.02 12.69
N SER A 395 -15.21 -30.73 11.55
CA SER A 395 -15.89 -30.07 10.43
C SER A 395 -16.95 -30.97 9.79
N SER A 396 -17.90 -30.38 9.07
CA SER A 396 -18.99 -31.07 8.39
C SER A 396 -18.80 -30.97 6.89
N GLU A 397 -18.33 -32.05 6.27
CA GLU A 397 -18.06 -32.11 4.83
C GLU A 397 -19.12 -32.96 4.12
N THR A 398 -19.21 -32.90 2.79
CA THR A 398 -20.14 -33.74 2.01
C THR A 398 -19.39 -34.64 1.03
N ILE A 399 -19.23 -35.91 1.42
CA ILE A 399 -18.70 -36.96 0.56
C ILE A 399 -19.56 -37.03 -0.69
N THR A 400 -18.93 -37.14 -1.86
CA THR A 400 -19.60 -37.23 -3.16
C THR A 400 -18.99 -38.37 -3.97
N TRP A 401 -19.83 -39.21 -4.56
CA TRP A 401 -19.43 -40.28 -5.46
C TRP A 401 -20.41 -40.41 -6.63
N ASN A 402 -19.92 -40.95 -7.74
CA ASN A 402 -20.74 -41.40 -8.85
C ASN A 402 -21.14 -42.88 -8.65
N ASN A 403 -22.35 -43.23 -9.10
CA ASN A 403 -22.82 -44.61 -9.24
C ASN A 403 -23.17 -44.86 -10.72
N ALA A 404 -22.66 -45.94 -11.29
CA ALA A 404 -23.06 -46.47 -12.58
C ALA A 404 -23.64 -47.89 -12.40
N GLY A 405 -24.96 -48.02 -12.54
CA GLY A 405 -25.69 -49.31 -12.56
C GLY A 405 -25.64 -50.18 -11.32
N VAL A 406 -25.05 -49.74 -10.20
CA VAL A 406 -25.08 -50.48 -8.93
C VAL A 406 -26.44 -50.27 -8.27
N THR A 407 -27.15 -51.37 -7.99
CA THR A 407 -28.55 -51.35 -7.50
C THR A 407 -28.72 -51.72 -6.02
N GLY A 408 -27.70 -52.32 -5.39
CA GLY A 408 -27.72 -52.68 -3.97
C GLY A 408 -27.26 -51.54 -3.05
N ASN A 409 -27.56 -51.66 -1.75
CA ASN A 409 -27.12 -50.69 -0.74
C ASN A 409 -25.60 -50.54 -0.70
N GLN A 410 -25.13 -49.30 -0.56
CA GLN A 410 -23.73 -48.93 -0.58
C GLN A 410 -23.26 -48.63 0.85
N THR A 411 -22.09 -49.14 1.23
CA THR A 411 -21.46 -48.84 2.52
C THR A 411 -20.40 -47.78 2.33
N VAL A 412 -20.51 -46.68 3.08
CA VAL A 412 -19.58 -45.56 3.06
C VAL A 412 -18.70 -45.62 4.30
N GLU A 413 -17.39 -45.57 4.13
CA GLU A 413 -16.39 -45.83 5.16
C GLU A 413 -15.26 -44.80 5.11
N TYR A 414 -14.58 -44.57 6.23
CA TYR A 414 -13.30 -43.85 6.26
C TYR A 414 -12.17 -44.71 6.81
N SER A 415 -10.96 -44.39 6.36
CA SER A 415 -9.68 -44.87 6.91
C SER A 415 -8.91 -43.68 7.47
N LEU A 416 -8.04 -43.93 8.47
CA LEU A 416 -7.07 -42.94 8.98
C LEU A 416 -5.60 -43.33 8.70
N ASP A 417 -5.38 -44.52 8.16
CA ASP A 417 -4.09 -45.24 8.09
C ASP A 417 -3.77 -45.73 6.66
N ASN A 418 -4.14 -44.94 5.65
CA ASN A 418 -3.99 -45.26 4.23
C ASN A 418 -4.76 -46.50 3.72
N GLY A 419 -5.75 -46.99 4.48
CA GLY A 419 -6.64 -48.08 4.10
C GLY A 419 -6.34 -49.42 4.79
N GLY A 420 -5.53 -49.41 5.85
CA GLY A 420 -5.28 -50.59 6.68
C GLY A 420 -6.48 -50.98 7.55
N THR A 421 -7.19 -49.98 8.10
CA THR A 421 -8.41 -50.15 8.88
C THR A 421 -9.52 -49.22 8.37
N TRP A 422 -10.76 -49.72 8.40
CA TRP A 422 -11.91 -49.02 7.86
C TRP A 422 -13.02 -48.94 8.91
N THR A 423 -13.60 -47.74 9.05
CA THR A 423 -14.70 -47.45 9.96
C THR A 423 -15.92 -47.01 9.15
N THR A 424 -17.03 -47.71 9.31
CA THR A 424 -18.28 -47.38 8.62
C THR A 424 -18.86 -46.04 9.10
N ILE A 425 -19.18 -45.15 8.16
CA ILE A 425 -19.93 -43.92 8.40
C ILE A 425 -21.43 -44.24 8.32
N SER A 426 -21.86 -44.92 7.26
CA SER A 426 -23.26 -45.28 7.03
C SER A 426 -23.39 -46.37 5.95
N THR A 427 -24.53 -47.04 5.92
CA THR A 427 -24.99 -47.82 4.75
C THR A 427 -26.21 -47.09 4.17
N VAL A 428 -26.15 -46.79 2.86
CA VAL A 428 -27.11 -45.94 2.16
C VAL A 428 -27.71 -46.66 0.94
N SER A 429 -28.78 -46.09 0.37
CA SER A 429 -29.40 -46.63 -0.85
C SER A 429 -28.51 -46.44 -2.08
N ALA A 430 -28.67 -47.29 -3.09
CA ALA A 430 -28.01 -47.14 -4.40
C ALA A 430 -28.22 -45.78 -5.07
N THR A 431 -29.36 -45.13 -4.83
CA THR A 431 -29.70 -43.79 -5.34
C THR A 431 -29.04 -42.65 -4.55
N THR A 432 -28.30 -42.95 -3.48
CA THR A 432 -27.51 -41.97 -2.74
C THR A 432 -26.14 -41.80 -3.41
N THR A 433 -25.80 -40.58 -3.80
CA THR A 433 -24.50 -40.18 -4.40
C THR A 433 -23.74 -39.19 -3.52
N ARG A 434 -24.36 -38.74 -2.41
CA ARG A 434 -23.83 -37.73 -1.49
C ARG A 434 -24.17 -38.07 -0.05
N LEU A 435 -23.20 -37.87 0.84
CA LEU A 435 -23.36 -38.07 2.28
C LEU A 435 -22.63 -36.97 3.06
N THR A 436 -23.37 -36.18 3.82
CA THR A 436 -22.77 -35.26 4.80
C THR A 436 -22.26 -36.06 6.00
N TRP A 437 -21.03 -35.82 6.42
CA TRP A 437 -20.37 -36.51 7.54
C TRP A 437 -19.59 -35.52 8.40
N THR A 438 -19.39 -35.87 9.68
CA THR A 438 -18.50 -35.13 10.59
C THR A 438 -17.11 -35.74 10.56
N VAL A 439 -16.10 -34.92 10.27
CA VAL A 439 -14.69 -35.33 10.22
C VAL A 439 -14.24 -35.76 11.63
N PRO A 440 -13.63 -36.95 11.80
CA PRO A 440 -13.32 -37.52 13.10
C PRO A 440 -12.30 -36.70 13.90
N ALA A 441 -12.29 -36.89 15.23
CA ALA A 441 -11.36 -36.29 16.17
C ALA A 441 -9.94 -36.90 16.10
N ALA A 442 -9.35 -36.90 14.91
CA ALA A 442 -8.07 -37.56 14.57
C ALA A 442 -7.07 -36.55 13.97
N PHE A 443 -5.83 -37.01 13.74
CA PHE A 443 -4.83 -36.26 12.98
C PHE A 443 -4.00 -37.20 12.09
N THR A 444 -4.01 -36.98 10.78
CA THR A 444 -3.35 -37.85 9.79
C THR A 444 -3.14 -37.13 8.46
N SER A 445 -2.21 -37.61 7.64
CA SER A 445 -2.00 -37.20 6.24
C SER A 445 -2.53 -38.21 5.21
N THR A 446 -3.06 -39.34 5.69
CA THR A 446 -3.39 -40.53 4.87
C THR A 446 -4.83 -40.99 5.03
N ALA A 447 -5.73 -40.08 5.42
CA ALA A 447 -7.15 -40.41 5.47
C ALA A 447 -7.70 -40.67 4.06
N ARG A 448 -8.65 -41.60 3.95
CA ARG A 448 -9.33 -41.96 2.69
C ARG A 448 -10.81 -42.22 2.98
N ILE A 449 -11.66 -41.96 2.00
CA ILE A 449 -13.02 -42.50 1.96
C ILE A 449 -13.05 -43.73 1.06
N ARG A 450 -13.90 -44.71 1.37
CA ARG A 450 -14.28 -45.82 0.51
C ARG A 450 -15.80 -45.89 0.40
N VAL A 451 -16.30 -46.25 -0.78
CA VAL A 451 -17.71 -46.58 -1.01
C VAL A 451 -17.79 -47.93 -1.70
N SER A 452 -18.56 -48.86 -1.13
CA SER A 452 -18.58 -50.27 -1.56
C SER A 452 -19.99 -50.88 -1.64
N ASN A 453 -20.20 -51.78 -2.61
CA ASN A 453 -21.35 -52.68 -2.72
C ASN A 453 -20.85 -54.07 -3.13
N GLY A 454 -20.71 -54.97 -2.14
CA GLY A 454 -20.15 -56.31 -2.38
C GLY A 454 -18.71 -56.22 -2.90
N SER A 455 -18.48 -56.73 -4.11
CA SER A 455 -17.17 -56.68 -4.79
C SER A 455 -16.93 -55.39 -5.58
N LEU A 456 -17.95 -54.56 -5.84
CA LEU A 456 -17.78 -53.26 -6.47
C LEU A 456 -17.40 -52.26 -5.38
N THR A 457 -16.18 -51.72 -5.44
CA THR A 457 -15.68 -50.77 -4.45
C THR A 457 -14.77 -49.77 -5.12
N ASP A 458 -14.78 -48.55 -4.60
CA ASP A 458 -13.82 -47.51 -4.94
C ASP A 458 -13.46 -46.66 -3.72
N GLN A 459 -12.32 -45.99 -3.76
CA GLN A 459 -11.79 -45.18 -2.66
C GLN A 459 -11.09 -43.93 -3.20
N SER A 460 -10.93 -42.90 -2.34
CA SER A 460 -10.14 -41.71 -2.66
C SER A 460 -8.79 -42.08 -3.30
N ASP A 461 -8.49 -41.57 -4.50
CA ASP A 461 -7.24 -41.78 -5.27
C ASP A 461 -6.00 -41.52 -4.41
N ASN A 462 -6.03 -40.39 -3.69
CA ASN A 462 -4.96 -39.95 -2.82
C ASN A 462 -5.47 -39.72 -1.39
N GLY A 463 -4.53 -39.67 -0.44
CA GLY A 463 -4.84 -39.32 0.94
C GLY A 463 -5.25 -37.84 1.07
N PHE A 464 -6.24 -37.58 1.93
CA PHE A 464 -6.52 -36.25 2.46
C PHE A 464 -5.98 -36.11 3.89
N LYS A 465 -5.76 -34.86 4.31
CA LYS A 465 -5.20 -34.51 5.61
C LYS A 465 -6.34 -34.18 6.59
N ILE A 466 -6.12 -34.51 7.86
CA ILE A 466 -6.92 -34.07 8.99
C ILE A 466 -5.99 -33.41 9.99
N LEU A 467 -6.11 -32.09 10.19
CA LEU A 467 -5.44 -31.30 11.23
C LEU A 467 -6.15 -29.93 11.35
N GLY A 468 -6.33 -29.45 12.58
CA GLY A 468 -7.08 -28.22 12.84
C GLY A 468 -6.44 -26.97 12.21
N THR A 469 -7.24 -26.13 11.57
CA THR A 469 -6.80 -24.82 11.05
C THR A 469 -6.42 -23.87 12.19
N VAL A 470 -5.34 -23.10 12.01
CA VAL A 470 -4.87 -22.14 13.01
C VAL A 470 -5.91 -21.04 13.26
N THR A 471 -6.17 -20.75 14.53
CA THR A 471 -7.11 -19.71 14.98
C THR A 471 -6.39 -18.60 15.76
N GLY A 472 -6.96 -17.39 15.76
CA GLY A 472 -6.36 -16.24 16.46
C GLY A 472 -5.05 -15.71 15.86
N PHE A 473 -4.73 -16.06 14.61
CA PHE A 473 -3.54 -15.55 13.92
C PHE A 473 -3.58 -14.03 13.81
N SER A 474 -2.58 -13.37 14.39
CA SER A 474 -2.46 -11.91 14.44
C SER A 474 -1.00 -11.50 14.28
N GLY A 475 -0.78 -10.24 13.86
CA GLY A 475 0.55 -9.65 13.72
C GLY A 475 0.58 -8.24 14.31
N ASN A 476 1.60 -7.96 15.11
CA ASN A 476 1.83 -6.68 15.79
C ASN A 476 3.13 -6.06 15.26
N ASN A 477 3.08 -4.77 14.89
CA ASN A 477 4.21 -4.02 14.35
C ASN A 477 4.81 -2.99 15.34
N ALA A 478 4.35 -2.97 16.59
CA ALA A 478 4.99 -2.23 17.69
C ALA A 478 6.26 -2.97 18.16
N THR A 479 7.28 -3.07 17.30
CA THR A 479 8.58 -3.70 17.60
C THR A 479 9.72 -2.69 17.55
N CYS A 480 10.77 -2.87 18.36
CA CYS A 480 11.83 -1.87 18.49
C CYS A 480 12.64 -1.67 17.18
N ASN A 481 12.82 -2.72 16.36
CA ASN A 481 13.61 -2.63 15.14
C ASN A 481 12.72 -2.35 13.92
N ALA A 482 13.28 -1.68 12.91
CA ALA A 482 12.58 -1.45 11.65
C ALA A 482 12.58 -2.72 10.79
N GLY A 483 11.49 -2.96 10.06
CA GLY A 483 11.36 -4.14 9.20
C GLY A 483 10.94 -5.42 9.93
N GLU A 484 10.23 -5.28 11.04
CA GLU A 484 9.79 -6.38 11.90
C GLU A 484 8.27 -6.51 12.03
N ILE A 485 7.78 -7.73 12.26
CA ILE A 485 6.41 -8.03 12.70
C ILE A 485 6.45 -9.18 13.72
N ASN A 486 5.84 -8.98 14.90
CA ASN A 486 5.60 -10.02 15.89
C ASN A 486 4.26 -10.72 15.62
N PHE A 487 4.30 -11.94 15.10
CA PHE A 487 3.12 -12.79 14.91
C PHE A 487 2.80 -13.62 16.16
N SER A 488 1.52 -13.88 16.40
CA SER A 488 1.04 -14.81 17.43
C SER A 488 -0.25 -15.52 17.00
N TRP A 489 -0.51 -16.72 17.55
CA TRP A 489 -1.69 -17.53 17.24
C TRP A 489 -2.05 -18.50 18.38
N THR A 490 -3.20 -19.15 18.27
CA THR A 490 -3.63 -20.21 19.21
C THR A 490 -2.96 -21.54 18.85
N ALA A 491 -2.51 -22.29 19.87
CA ALA A 491 -1.99 -23.64 19.66
C ALA A 491 -3.05 -24.57 19.05
N VAL A 492 -2.69 -25.25 17.97
CA VAL A 492 -3.50 -26.29 17.32
C VAL A 492 -3.20 -27.65 17.97
N ALA A 493 -4.24 -28.36 18.41
CA ALA A 493 -4.09 -29.70 18.97
C ALA A 493 -3.43 -30.67 17.97
N ASN A 494 -2.44 -31.42 18.44
CA ASN A 494 -1.60 -32.34 17.66
C ASN A 494 -0.72 -31.70 16.56
N ALA A 495 -0.64 -30.36 16.48
CA ALA A 495 0.41 -29.70 15.70
C ALA A 495 1.69 -29.57 16.53
N ASN A 496 2.85 -29.75 15.89
CA ASN A 496 4.17 -29.57 16.51
C ASN A 496 5.04 -28.55 15.74
N ALA A 497 4.50 -27.97 14.68
CA ALA A 497 5.15 -27.07 13.75
C ALA A 497 4.14 -26.12 13.11
N TYR A 498 4.58 -24.91 12.77
CA TYR A 498 3.81 -23.95 11.96
C TYR A 498 4.67 -23.35 10.84
N ASP A 499 4.07 -23.16 9.67
CA ASP A 499 4.68 -22.48 8.52
C ASP A 499 3.92 -21.17 8.26
N ILE A 500 4.65 -20.05 8.14
CA ILE A 500 4.09 -18.73 7.80
C ILE A 500 4.46 -18.41 6.35
N TYR A 501 3.50 -17.84 5.62
CA TYR A 501 3.64 -17.45 4.22
C TYR A 501 3.29 -15.98 4.02
N SER A 502 3.98 -15.33 3.08
CA SER A 502 3.73 -13.95 2.62
C SER A 502 3.24 -13.94 1.17
N LEU A 503 2.28 -13.08 0.86
CA LEU A 503 1.73 -12.91 -0.48
C LEU A 503 2.69 -12.14 -1.40
N ASP A 504 2.89 -12.61 -2.63
CA ASP A 504 3.65 -11.91 -3.68
C ASP A 504 2.77 -11.06 -4.61
N ASN A 505 3.44 -10.29 -5.48
CA ASN A 505 2.81 -9.44 -6.50
C ASN A 505 2.10 -10.23 -7.61
N SER A 506 2.25 -11.55 -7.69
CA SER A 506 1.50 -12.45 -8.57
C SER A 506 0.26 -13.07 -7.89
N GLY A 507 0.02 -12.71 -6.62
CA GLY A 507 -1.09 -13.22 -5.82
C GLY A 507 -0.90 -14.68 -5.40
N ASN A 508 0.34 -15.11 -5.16
CA ASN A 508 0.68 -16.43 -4.62
C ASN A 508 1.31 -16.28 -3.23
N PHE A 509 1.10 -17.26 -2.35
CA PHE A 509 1.73 -17.28 -1.03
C PHE A 509 3.05 -18.05 -1.08
N ASN A 510 4.15 -17.34 -0.81
CA ASN A 510 5.48 -17.92 -0.70
C ASN A 510 5.85 -18.12 0.77
N LEU A 511 6.62 -19.17 1.06
CA LEU A 511 7.06 -19.50 2.41
C LEU A 511 7.98 -18.40 2.96
N LEU A 512 7.60 -17.77 4.07
CA LEU A 512 8.41 -16.80 4.81
C LEU A 512 9.32 -17.52 5.82
N THR A 513 8.78 -18.53 6.50
CA THR A 513 9.48 -19.36 7.48
C THR A 513 8.71 -20.65 7.73
N ALA A 514 9.41 -21.73 8.11
CA ALA A 514 8.83 -23.05 8.31
C ALA A 514 9.19 -23.66 9.67
N ASN A 515 8.38 -24.61 10.10
CA ASN A 515 8.61 -25.48 11.24
C ASN A 515 8.81 -24.74 12.58
N ILE A 516 8.12 -23.61 12.77
CA ILE A 516 8.08 -22.89 14.04
C ILE A 516 7.45 -23.79 15.10
N SER A 517 8.14 -24.06 16.20
CA SER A 517 7.67 -24.94 17.28
C SER A 517 6.82 -24.25 18.35
N GLY A 518 6.85 -22.91 18.42
CA GLY A 518 6.06 -22.09 19.34
C GLY A 518 4.77 -21.54 18.72
N THR A 519 4.03 -20.75 19.49
CA THR A 519 2.79 -20.06 19.08
C THR A 519 3.00 -18.58 18.72
N SER A 520 4.25 -18.19 18.47
CA SER A 520 4.66 -16.83 18.14
C SER A 520 5.94 -16.81 17.31
N PHE A 521 6.10 -15.82 16.43
CA PHE A 521 7.30 -15.65 15.61
C PHE A 521 7.53 -14.18 15.25
N THR A 522 8.75 -13.69 15.44
CA THR A 522 9.19 -12.37 14.96
C THR A 522 9.76 -12.52 13.55
N ALA A 523 9.03 -12.03 12.55
CA ALA A 523 9.59 -11.83 11.21
C ALA A 523 10.48 -10.58 11.21
N THR A 524 11.63 -10.66 10.56
CA THR A 524 12.65 -9.61 10.47
C THR A 524 13.05 -9.36 9.02
N GLY A 525 13.72 -8.24 8.72
CA GLY A 525 14.27 -7.96 7.39
C GLY A 525 13.22 -7.58 6.33
N LEU A 526 11.99 -7.29 6.76
CA LEU A 526 10.92 -6.78 5.91
C LEU A 526 11.16 -5.30 5.56
N THR A 527 10.57 -4.81 4.47
CA THR A 527 10.65 -3.37 4.14
C THR A 527 9.90 -2.54 5.20
N PRO A 528 10.55 -1.61 5.92
CA PRO A 528 9.89 -0.84 6.99
C PRO A 528 8.66 -0.07 6.50
N GLY A 529 7.55 -0.14 7.25
CA GLY A 529 6.28 0.50 6.90
C GLY A 529 5.48 -0.19 5.79
N ALA A 530 6.01 -1.20 5.09
CA ALA A 530 5.31 -1.84 3.98
C ALA A 530 4.16 -2.74 4.48
N SER A 531 2.96 -2.52 3.92
CA SER A 531 1.78 -3.38 4.11
C SER A 531 1.88 -4.65 3.26
N MET A 532 1.71 -5.81 3.89
CA MET A 532 1.77 -7.12 3.24
C MET A 532 0.67 -8.05 3.77
N TRP A 533 0.30 -9.06 2.99
CA TRP A 533 -0.63 -10.11 3.43
C TRP A 533 0.13 -11.36 3.87
N PHE A 534 -0.26 -11.90 5.03
CA PHE A 534 0.34 -13.09 5.63
C PHE A 534 -0.73 -14.14 5.95
N THR A 535 -0.35 -15.41 5.90
CA THR A 535 -1.20 -16.56 6.29
C THR A 535 -0.31 -17.62 6.96
N ILE A 536 -0.91 -18.53 7.72
CA ILE A 536 -0.21 -19.54 8.53
C ILE A 536 -0.89 -20.90 8.39
N ARG A 537 -0.09 -21.97 8.43
CA ARG A 537 -0.54 -23.38 8.40
C ARG A 537 0.00 -24.13 9.62
N ALA A 538 -0.83 -24.97 10.24
CA ALA A 538 -0.38 -25.90 11.28
C ALA A 538 0.10 -27.21 10.65
N LYS A 539 1.12 -27.83 11.24
CA LYS A 539 1.75 -29.06 10.75
C LYS A 539 2.06 -30.02 11.89
N ASN A 540 2.03 -31.30 11.59
CA ASN A 540 2.61 -32.38 12.38
C ASN A 540 3.74 -33.03 11.56
N THR A 541 4.99 -32.77 11.93
CA THR A 541 6.17 -33.29 11.23
C THR A 541 6.43 -34.78 11.46
N THR A 542 5.72 -35.42 12.40
CA THR A 542 5.86 -36.86 12.69
C THR A 542 5.05 -37.72 11.71
N ASN A 543 3.92 -37.22 11.22
CA ASN A 543 3.08 -37.93 10.24
C ASN A 543 2.78 -37.12 8.96
N ASN A 544 3.40 -35.96 8.76
CA ASN A 544 3.19 -35.02 7.64
C ASN A 544 1.73 -34.53 7.49
N ALA A 545 0.91 -34.60 8.54
CA ALA A 545 -0.40 -33.96 8.53
C ALA A 545 -0.22 -32.43 8.50
N GLU A 546 -1.02 -31.74 7.70
CA GLU A 546 -1.06 -30.29 7.65
C GLU A 546 -2.51 -29.81 7.63
N SER A 547 -2.76 -28.64 8.21
CA SER A 547 -4.07 -28.00 8.15
C SER A 547 -4.29 -27.30 6.81
N GLU A 548 -5.54 -26.93 6.50
CA GLU A 548 -5.73 -25.80 5.60
C GLU A 548 -5.17 -24.54 6.28
N ARG A 549 -4.70 -23.57 5.48
CA ARG A 549 -4.16 -22.31 6.00
C ARG A 549 -5.25 -21.44 6.64
N ALA A 550 -4.87 -20.64 7.62
CA ALA A 550 -5.76 -19.65 8.22
C ALA A 550 -6.15 -18.55 7.22
N ASN A 551 -7.24 -17.83 7.53
CA ASN A 551 -7.58 -16.59 6.83
C ASN A 551 -6.38 -15.63 6.86
N ALA A 552 -6.02 -15.07 5.71
CA ALA A 552 -4.90 -14.16 5.62
C ALA A 552 -5.20 -12.81 6.32
N ILE A 553 -4.18 -12.25 6.96
CA ILE A 553 -4.22 -10.93 7.61
C ILE A 553 -3.33 -9.95 6.86
N ASN A 554 -3.74 -8.68 6.81
CA ASN A 554 -2.88 -7.59 6.31
C ASN A 554 -2.18 -6.92 7.49
N VAL A 555 -0.85 -6.78 7.43
CA VAL A 555 -0.04 -6.17 8.48
C VAL A 555 1.07 -5.34 7.83
N SER A 556 1.31 -4.13 8.36
CA SER A 556 2.43 -3.27 7.93
C SER A 556 3.65 -3.50 8.82
N ALA A 557 4.83 -3.73 8.23
CA ALA A 557 6.05 -3.92 9.02
C ALA A 557 6.43 -2.67 9.83
N SER A 558 7.07 -2.89 10.99
CA SER A 558 7.52 -1.82 11.90
C SER A 558 8.41 -0.80 11.19
N THR A 559 8.21 0.48 11.50
CA THR A 559 9.16 1.57 11.14
C THR A 559 10.34 1.66 12.12
N GLY A 560 10.37 0.79 13.13
CA GLY A 560 11.23 0.88 14.30
C GLY A 560 10.53 1.58 15.47
N GLY A 561 11.16 1.50 16.64
CA GLY A 561 10.78 2.27 17.83
C GLY A 561 9.74 1.63 18.75
N GLY A 562 9.10 0.51 18.40
CA GLY A 562 8.11 -0.13 19.28
C GLY A 562 6.78 0.60 19.36
N GLY A 563 6.46 1.42 18.35
CA GLY A 563 5.39 2.41 18.43
C GLY A 563 5.84 3.74 19.05
N ILE A 564 7.07 3.86 19.55
CA ILE A 564 7.71 5.17 19.75
C ILE A 564 8.01 5.78 18.37
N GLY A 565 7.64 7.05 18.18
CA GLY A 565 8.03 7.79 16.99
C GLY A 565 9.52 8.14 16.98
N ASN A 566 10.07 8.49 15.81
CA ASN A 566 11.40 9.08 15.75
C ASN A 566 11.41 10.42 16.49
N ALA A 567 12.32 10.57 17.45
CA ALA A 567 12.50 11.83 18.15
C ALA A 567 13.17 12.87 17.24
N GLY A 568 12.65 14.10 17.26
CA GLY A 568 13.20 15.22 16.50
C GLY A 568 14.49 15.79 17.10
N SER A 569 15.14 16.69 16.35
CA SER A 569 16.35 17.40 16.80
C SER A 569 16.12 18.17 18.09
N ILE A 570 17.10 18.13 19.01
CA ILE A 570 17.10 18.96 20.21
C ILE A 570 17.28 20.43 19.82
N THR A 571 16.37 21.27 20.30
CA THR A 571 16.39 22.73 20.14
C THR A 571 16.99 23.36 21.39
N GLY A 572 18.08 24.11 21.24
CA GLY A 572 18.79 24.83 22.30
C GLY A 572 20.17 25.31 21.84
N SER A 573 20.94 25.99 22.70
CA SER A 573 22.24 26.56 22.35
C SER A 573 23.33 25.50 22.18
N ASN A 574 23.97 25.45 21.01
CA ASN A 574 25.11 24.57 20.71
C ASN A 574 26.49 25.22 20.98
N SER A 575 26.53 26.53 21.22
CA SER A 575 27.71 27.27 21.69
C SER A 575 27.38 27.93 23.03
N ILE A 576 28.22 27.67 24.03
CA ILE A 576 28.11 28.20 25.39
C ILE A 576 29.36 29.03 25.68
N CYS A 577 29.17 30.17 26.35
CA CYS A 577 30.23 31.10 26.73
C CYS A 577 30.36 31.15 28.25
N GLY A 578 31.43 30.58 28.80
CA GLY A 578 31.65 30.50 30.24
C GLY A 578 30.67 29.56 30.95
N ASN A 579 30.11 30.05 32.06
CA ASN A 579 29.31 29.30 33.02
C ASN A 579 27.89 29.88 33.23
N PRO A 580 27.05 29.97 32.18
CA PRO A 580 25.69 30.49 32.30
C PRO A 580 24.75 29.52 33.01
N ASN A 581 23.85 30.09 33.81
CA ASN A 581 22.70 29.39 34.37
C ASN A 581 21.47 29.51 33.46
N ALA A 582 20.50 28.61 33.65
CA ALA A 582 19.19 28.62 33.00
C ALA A 582 19.19 28.51 31.46
N VAL A 583 20.11 27.73 30.89
CA VAL A 583 20.11 27.41 29.45
C VAL A 583 19.06 26.33 29.15
N ASN A 584 18.07 26.64 28.31
CA ASN A 584 16.98 25.72 28.01
C ASN A 584 17.27 24.84 26.78
N TYR A 585 16.89 23.56 26.87
CA TYR A 585 16.88 22.59 25.77
C TYR A 585 15.52 21.92 25.69
N SER A 586 15.06 21.58 24.49
CA SER A 586 13.74 20.98 24.26
C SER A 586 13.70 20.09 23.01
N ILE A 587 12.71 19.20 22.95
CA ILE A 587 12.30 18.45 21.77
C ILE A 587 10.79 18.54 21.59
N SER A 588 10.31 18.32 20.36
CA SER A 588 8.90 18.01 20.14
C SER A 588 8.49 16.74 20.91
N ALA A 589 7.24 16.68 21.36
CA ALA A 589 6.70 15.47 21.97
C ALA A 589 6.79 14.29 20.98
N VAL A 590 7.26 13.15 21.48
CA VAL A 590 7.54 11.95 20.68
C VAL A 590 6.34 11.01 20.81
N PRO A 591 5.63 10.68 19.71
CA PRO A 591 4.49 9.76 19.77
C PRO A 591 4.86 8.44 20.45
N GLY A 592 3.97 7.91 21.29
CA GLY A 592 4.17 6.63 21.98
C GLY A 592 5.23 6.61 23.09
N ALA A 593 5.94 7.71 23.37
CA ALA A 593 6.91 7.78 24.46
C ALA A 593 6.23 7.92 25.84
N THR A 594 6.72 7.19 26.83
CA THR A 594 6.25 7.25 28.23
C THR A 594 7.27 7.85 29.19
N THR A 595 8.54 7.97 28.77
CA THR A 595 9.65 8.50 29.58
C THR A 595 10.60 9.35 28.75
N TYR A 596 11.22 10.37 29.37
CA TYR A 596 12.34 11.12 28.81
C TYR A 596 13.50 11.18 29.81
N THR A 597 14.66 10.64 29.44
CA THR A 597 15.87 10.68 30.27
C THR A 597 16.94 11.52 29.58
N TRP A 598 17.20 12.71 30.12
CA TRP A 598 18.21 13.63 29.60
C TRP A 598 19.59 13.42 30.21
N THR A 599 20.63 13.64 29.42
CA THR A 599 22.02 13.82 29.87
C THR A 599 22.58 15.15 29.35
N VAL A 600 23.60 15.68 30.04
CA VAL A 600 24.26 16.95 29.72
C VAL A 600 25.79 16.78 29.69
N PRO A 601 26.57 17.72 29.12
CA PRO A 601 28.03 17.64 29.10
C PRO A 601 28.64 17.55 30.52
N PRO A 602 29.82 16.94 30.69
CA PRO A 602 30.46 16.81 32.00
C PRO A 602 30.65 18.17 32.68
N GLY A 603 30.33 18.23 33.98
CA GLY A 603 30.36 19.47 34.79
C GLY A 603 29.15 20.40 34.63
N ALA A 604 28.30 20.20 33.62
CA ALA A 604 26.98 20.82 33.57
C ALA A 604 25.98 20.03 34.43
N VAL A 605 24.95 20.71 34.96
CA VAL A 605 23.88 20.07 35.76
C VAL A 605 22.50 20.42 35.24
N ILE A 606 21.59 19.44 35.22
CA ILE A 606 20.18 19.68 34.92
C ILE A 606 19.55 20.32 36.16
N ALA A 607 19.08 21.56 36.02
CA ALA A 607 18.44 22.32 37.09
C ALA A 607 16.95 21.95 37.25
N SER A 608 16.26 21.64 36.14
CA SER A 608 14.85 21.24 36.14
C SER A 608 14.47 20.53 34.83
N GLY A 609 13.28 19.94 34.79
CA GLY A 609 12.66 19.38 33.58
C GLY A 609 12.94 17.90 33.28
N GLN A 610 13.87 17.24 33.99
CA GLN A 610 14.13 15.80 33.84
C GLN A 610 12.83 14.99 33.90
N GLY A 611 12.66 14.00 33.01
CA GLY A 611 11.41 13.28 32.80
C GLY A 611 10.48 13.87 31.71
N ASN A 612 10.71 15.11 31.24
CA ASN A 612 9.84 15.83 30.32
C ASN A 612 10.49 16.08 28.94
N THR A 613 9.75 16.65 28.01
CA THR A 613 10.22 17.05 26.66
C THR A 613 11.17 18.26 26.64
N ASN A 614 11.46 18.87 27.79
CA ASN A 614 12.33 20.02 27.93
C ASN A 614 13.07 20.00 29.27
N ILE A 615 14.27 20.60 29.29
CA ILE A 615 15.11 20.77 30.48
C ILE A 615 15.70 22.18 30.55
N THR A 616 16.05 22.59 31.76
CA THR A 616 16.87 23.76 32.04
C THR A 616 18.21 23.31 32.61
N VAL A 617 19.32 23.83 32.09
CA VAL A 617 20.69 23.40 32.39
C VAL A 617 21.51 24.57 32.93
N ASN A 618 22.29 24.31 33.98
CA ASN A 618 23.29 25.23 34.51
C ASN A 618 24.69 24.69 34.14
N TYR A 619 25.46 25.48 33.40
CA TYR A 619 26.85 25.16 33.08
C TYR A 619 27.74 25.70 34.20
N GLN A 620 28.31 24.83 35.02
CA GLN A 620 29.12 25.22 36.17
C GLN A 620 30.59 25.46 35.77
N ALA A 621 31.36 26.10 36.65
CA ALA A 621 32.82 26.21 36.46
C ALA A 621 33.45 24.81 36.45
N GLY A 622 34.22 24.50 35.40
CA GLY A 622 34.74 23.15 35.14
C GLY A 622 33.89 22.32 34.16
N SER A 623 32.79 22.85 33.61
CA SER A 623 32.08 22.19 32.50
C SER A 623 32.96 22.04 31.26
N THR A 624 32.91 20.89 30.59
CA THR A 624 33.68 20.60 29.37
C THR A 624 32.78 20.30 28.17
N ASN A 625 33.33 20.42 26.95
CA ASN A 625 32.65 20.03 25.71
C ASN A 625 32.02 18.63 25.81
N GLY A 626 30.83 18.45 25.22
CA GLY A 626 30.11 17.19 25.22
C GLY A 626 28.76 17.32 24.51
N ASN A 627 27.91 16.30 24.67
CA ASN A 627 26.57 16.32 24.10
C ASN A 627 25.51 16.54 25.19
N VAL A 628 24.49 17.35 24.87
CA VAL A 628 23.17 17.20 25.49
C VAL A 628 22.47 16.08 24.73
N THR A 629 21.91 15.10 25.44
CA THR A 629 21.13 14.01 24.83
C THR A 629 19.80 13.84 25.56
N VAL A 630 18.80 13.29 24.88
CA VAL A 630 17.56 12.85 25.49
C VAL A 630 17.18 11.48 24.96
N THR A 631 17.04 10.51 25.85
CA THR A 631 16.48 9.20 25.54
C THR A 631 14.98 9.25 25.80
N ALA A 632 14.20 9.35 24.72
CA ALA A 632 12.77 9.09 24.75
C ALA A 632 12.56 7.56 24.80
N GLY A 633 11.72 7.05 25.70
CA GLY A 633 11.57 5.61 25.93
C GLY A 633 10.14 5.15 26.18
N ASN A 634 9.86 3.90 25.83
CA ASN A 634 8.68 3.13 26.21
C ASN A 634 9.06 1.64 26.32
N GLY A 635 8.93 1.07 27.51
CA GLY A 635 9.43 -0.29 27.80
C GLY A 635 10.91 -0.43 27.49
N SER A 636 11.25 -1.38 26.61
CA SER A 636 12.61 -1.64 26.12
C SER A 636 13.00 -0.87 24.85
N CYS A 637 12.07 -0.13 24.24
CA CYS A 637 12.35 0.62 23.01
C CYS A 637 12.65 2.08 23.31
N SER A 638 13.61 2.68 22.60
CA SER A 638 14.06 4.06 22.85
C SER A 638 14.59 4.77 21.61
N SER A 639 14.43 6.10 21.56
CA SER A 639 14.99 6.99 20.55
C SER A 639 15.84 8.07 21.23
N THR A 640 17.12 8.21 20.85
CA THR A 640 18.09 9.07 21.55
C THR A 640 18.80 10.06 20.61
N PRO A 641 18.20 11.22 20.30
CA PRO A 641 18.89 12.32 19.63
C PRO A 641 19.93 12.97 20.55
N SER A 642 20.94 13.58 19.93
CA SER A 642 22.04 14.28 20.60
C SER A 642 22.36 15.60 19.92
N LEU A 643 22.63 16.63 20.72
CA LEU A 643 23.14 17.93 20.30
C LEU A 643 24.52 18.15 20.91
N SER A 644 25.55 18.27 20.06
CA SER A 644 26.89 18.62 20.52
C SER A 644 26.95 20.08 20.95
N VAL A 645 27.53 20.32 22.14
CA VAL A 645 27.65 21.63 22.76
C VAL A 645 29.11 21.94 23.03
N THR A 646 29.59 23.02 22.43
CA THR A 646 30.94 23.56 22.65
C THR A 646 30.88 24.60 23.78
N ILE A 647 31.66 24.37 24.83
CA ILE A 647 31.82 25.28 25.96
C ILE A 647 33.12 26.06 25.76
N ASN A 648 32.97 27.35 25.49
CA ASN A 648 34.06 28.25 25.20
C ASN A 648 34.43 29.03 26.47
N PRO A 649 35.71 29.16 26.83
CA PRO A 649 36.12 30.07 27.89
C PRO A 649 35.77 31.51 27.52
N LEU A 650 35.41 32.32 28.51
CA LEU A 650 35.24 33.76 28.30
C LEU A 650 36.61 34.41 28.07
N PRO A 651 36.77 35.30 27.07
CA PRO A 651 38.00 36.03 26.89
C PRO A 651 38.38 36.85 28.13
N ALA A 652 39.68 36.99 28.36
CA ALA A 652 40.17 38.00 29.30
C ALA A 652 39.78 39.42 28.82
N ALA A 653 39.64 40.35 29.75
CA ALA A 653 39.41 41.76 29.42
C ALA A 653 40.57 42.31 28.55
N PRO A 654 40.29 43.22 27.60
CA PRO A 654 41.34 43.88 26.82
C PRO A 654 42.36 44.58 27.71
N ALA A 655 43.64 44.58 27.34
CA ALA A 655 44.62 45.42 28.03
C ALA A 655 44.40 46.89 27.61
N SER A 656 44.43 47.80 28.59
CA SER A 656 44.26 49.24 28.33
C SER A 656 45.43 49.80 27.53
N GLY A 657 45.16 50.62 26.51
CA GLY A 657 46.17 51.42 25.83
C GLY A 657 46.62 52.66 26.63
N GLY A 658 46.09 52.85 27.84
CA GLY A 658 46.37 53.99 28.71
C GLY A 658 45.39 55.14 28.53
N ASN A 659 45.15 55.89 29.61
CA ASN A 659 44.37 57.12 29.56
C ASN A 659 45.16 58.20 28.79
N GLN A 660 44.49 58.96 27.94
CA GLN A 660 45.10 60.02 27.14
C GLN A 660 44.64 61.38 27.64
N SER A 661 45.58 62.27 27.96
CA SER A 661 45.29 63.64 28.41
C SER A 661 46.14 64.63 27.61
N GLN A 662 45.49 65.58 26.94
CA GLN A 662 46.17 66.59 26.12
C GLN A 662 45.78 68.01 26.55
N THR A 663 46.79 68.84 26.82
CA THR A 663 46.64 70.30 27.01
C THR A 663 46.88 71.01 25.67
N VAL A 664 46.04 71.96 25.30
CA VAL A 664 46.12 72.71 24.04
C VAL A 664 46.12 74.22 24.30
N CYS A 665 47.23 74.91 24.01
CA CYS A 665 47.25 76.38 23.96
C CYS A 665 46.52 76.87 22.70
N LEU A 666 45.53 77.75 22.86
CA LEU A 666 44.93 78.46 21.74
C LEU A 666 45.94 79.47 21.13
N PRO A 667 45.93 79.69 19.80
CA PRO A 667 44.91 79.25 18.82
C PRO A 667 45.17 77.89 18.16
N ASN A 668 45.98 77.00 18.74
CA ASN A 668 46.24 75.67 18.13
C ASN A 668 44.95 74.83 18.06
N ALA A 669 44.81 74.05 16.99
CA ALA A 669 43.67 73.16 16.78
C ALA A 669 43.59 72.05 17.84
N ILE A 670 42.36 71.70 18.25
CA ILE A 670 42.12 70.58 19.16
C ILE A 670 42.31 69.26 18.39
N PRO A 671 43.16 68.32 18.87
CA PRO A 671 43.35 67.02 18.23
C PRO A 671 42.21 66.05 18.55
N VAL A 672 42.06 65.01 17.74
CA VAL A 672 41.17 63.87 18.04
C VAL A 672 41.95 62.83 18.84
N LEU A 673 41.59 62.64 20.11
CA LEU A 673 42.04 61.50 20.91
C LEU A 673 41.19 60.27 20.58
N THR A 674 41.80 59.08 20.60
CA THR A 674 41.12 57.81 20.31
C THR A 674 41.54 56.78 21.36
N ALA A 675 40.59 56.23 22.10
CA ALA A 675 40.91 55.22 23.10
C ALA A 675 41.35 53.93 22.41
N SER A 676 42.46 53.38 22.89
CA SER A 676 43.05 52.14 22.41
C SER A 676 43.00 51.08 23.51
N ALA A 677 42.87 49.83 23.07
CA ALA A 677 42.98 48.65 23.92
C ALA A 677 43.48 47.50 23.03
N THR A 678 44.20 46.54 23.61
CA THR A 678 44.74 45.39 22.87
C THR A 678 44.10 44.09 23.35
N VAL A 679 43.94 43.15 22.41
CA VAL A 679 43.39 41.81 22.63
C VAL A 679 44.29 40.78 21.92
N PRO A 680 44.29 39.50 22.33
CA PRO A 680 45.04 38.45 21.66
C PRO A 680 44.57 38.22 20.21
N GLY A 681 45.36 37.50 19.42
CA GLY A 681 44.93 36.99 18.11
C GLY A 681 43.60 36.22 18.20
N GLY A 682 42.80 36.27 17.14
CA GLY A 682 41.46 35.67 17.12
C GLY A 682 40.39 36.46 17.90
N HIS A 683 40.70 37.67 18.37
CA HIS A 683 39.75 38.53 19.09
C HIS A 683 39.63 39.91 18.43
N THR A 684 38.52 40.59 18.67
CA THR A 684 38.32 42.01 18.34
C THR A 684 37.92 42.81 19.58
N VAL A 685 38.22 44.11 19.58
CA VAL A 685 37.77 45.03 20.64
C VAL A 685 36.39 45.56 20.30
N ARG A 686 35.44 45.43 21.23
CA ARG A 686 34.13 46.07 21.17
C ARG A 686 34.04 47.14 22.25
N TRP A 687 33.70 48.36 21.88
CA TRP A 687 33.69 49.51 22.78
C TRP A 687 32.28 49.89 23.23
N TYR A 688 32.13 50.19 24.51
CA TYR A 688 30.86 50.55 25.15
C TYR A 688 30.96 51.88 25.92
N ASN A 689 29.82 52.54 26.10
CA ASN A 689 29.68 53.72 26.95
C ASN A 689 29.46 53.40 28.45
N ALA A 690 29.39 52.12 28.83
CA ALA A 690 29.22 51.67 30.21
C ALA A 690 30.02 50.41 30.55
N SER A 691 30.44 50.31 31.81
CA SER A 691 31.14 49.14 32.40
C SER A 691 30.30 47.85 32.36
N THR A 692 28.98 47.97 32.35
CA THR A 692 28.02 46.87 32.20
C THR A 692 26.79 47.39 31.45
N GLY A 693 26.19 46.58 30.57
CA GLY A 693 25.12 47.04 29.67
C GLY A 693 25.62 48.07 28.65
N GLY A 694 24.87 49.16 28.46
CA GLY A 694 25.20 50.25 27.54
C GLY A 694 25.05 49.90 26.06
N THR A 695 25.46 50.82 25.20
CA THR A 695 25.45 50.68 23.73
C THR A 695 26.88 50.62 23.17
N ILE A 696 27.02 50.01 21.99
CA ILE A 696 28.28 49.95 21.25
C ILE A 696 28.56 51.34 20.65
N VAL A 697 29.79 51.85 20.81
CA VAL A 697 30.17 53.23 20.43
C VAL A 697 31.57 53.30 19.80
N SER A 698 31.83 54.33 19.01
CA SER A 698 33.18 54.71 18.57
C SER A 698 33.90 55.49 19.68
N PRO A 699 35.15 55.13 20.07
CA PRO A 699 35.75 55.63 21.30
C PRO A 699 36.68 56.85 21.07
N THR A 700 36.12 57.97 20.61
CA THR A 700 36.91 59.18 20.24
C THR A 700 36.47 60.43 21.00
N LEU A 701 37.41 61.35 21.25
CA LEU A 701 37.15 62.67 21.83
C LEU A 701 37.84 63.75 20.99
N SER A 702 37.08 64.76 20.56
CA SER A 702 37.55 65.84 19.67
C SER A 702 37.17 67.25 20.16
N SER A 703 36.82 67.38 21.44
CA SER A 703 36.40 68.62 22.08
C SER A 703 36.95 68.69 23.51
N ALA A 704 37.04 69.89 24.08
CA ALA A 704 37.42 70.06 25.48
C ALA A 704 36.42 69.36 26.42
N GLY A 705 36.91 68.63 27.41
CA GLY A 705 36.10 67.78 28.28
C GLY A 705 36.82 66.50 28.69
N THR A 706 36.06 65.52 29.19
CA THR A 706 36.57 64.19 29.55
C THR A 706 35.48 63.13 29.36
N VAL A 707 35.85 61.96 28.84
CA VAL A 707 34.96 60.82 28.59
C VAL A 707 35.68 59.51 28.91
N THR A 708 34.95 58.49 29.38
CA THR A 708 35.49 57.15 29.64
C THR A 708 34.75 56.12 28.79
N TYR A 709 35.50 55.35 28.01
CA TYR A 709 35.01 54.24 27.19
C TYR A 709 35.41 52.90 27.80
N TYR A 710 34.63 51.85 27.54
CA TYR A 710 34.81 50.53 28.14
C TYR A 710 35.03 49.48 27.05
N ALA A 711 36.25 48.94 26.97
CA ALA A 711 36.64 47.93 26.01
C ALA A 711 36.27 46.52 26.49
N ALA A 712 35.59 45.76 25.63
CA ALA A 712 35.35 44.32 25.79
C ALA A 712 36.13 43.53 24.73
N SER A 713 36.58 42.32 25.06
CA SER A 713 37.25 41.39 24.15
C SER A 713 36.23 40.40 23.60
N LEU A 714 36.09 40.35 22.27
CA LEU A 714 35.16 39.45 21.59
C LEU A 714 35.95 38.39 20.80
N HIS A 715 35.83 37.12 21.15
CA HIS A 715 36.46 36.04 20.38
C HIS A 715 35.70 35.81 19.06
N THR A 716 36.39 35.91 17.92
CA THR A 716 35.73 36.00 16.60
C THR A 716 35.10 34.69 16.14
N ALA A 717 35.63 33.55 16.59
CA ALA A 717 35.13 32.23 16.18
C ALA A 717 33.98 31.68 17.06
N SER A 718 33.91 32.06 18.35
CA SER A 718 32.84 31.59 19.26
C SER A 718 31.80 32.64 19.61
N GLY A 719 32.06 33.92 19.33
CA GLY A 719 31.16 35.04 19.65
C GLY A 719 31.15 35.45 21.13
N CYS A 720 31.98 34.83 21.98
CA CYS A 720 32.00 35.12 23.42
C CYS A 720 32.68 36.46 23.72
N GLU A 721 32.04 37.27 24.56
CA GLU A 721 32.56 38.56 25.06
C GLU A 721 33.14 38.40 26.47
N SER A 722 34.20 39.16 26.81
CA SER A 722 34.81 39.19 28.14
C SER A 722 33.86 39.72 29.21
N ASN A 723 33.70 38.98 30.32
CA ASN A 723 32.77 39.31 31.41
C ASN A 723 33.00 40.71 32.04
N SER A 724 34.26 41.14 32.10
CA SER A 724 34.66 42.46 32.61
C SER A 724 35.21 43.32 31.48
N ARG A 725 34.90 44.62 31.50
CA ARG A 725 35.37 45.59 30.50
C ARG A 725 36.43 46.53 31.06
N THR A 726 37.41 46.87 30.23
CA THR A 726 38.54 47.72 30.61
C THR A 726 38.22 49.18 30.30
N ALA A 727 38.25 50.03 31.33
CA ALA A 727 38.03 51.46 31.19
C ALA A 727 39.25 52.18 30.57
N VAL A 728 39.00 53.12 29.67
CA VAL A 728 39.99 54.04 29.11
C VAL A 728 39.39 55.44 29.05
N THR A 729 40.05 56.40 29.70
CA THR A 729 39.61 57.79 29.80
C THR A 729 40.39 58.69 28.84
N LEU A 730 39.68 59.53 28.11
CA LEU A 730 40.23 60.58 27.23
C LEU A 730 39.90 61.94 27.83
N SER A 731 40.86 62.85 27.87
CA SER A 731 40.72 64.20 28.43
C SER A 731 41.40 65.26 27.55
N ILE A 732 40.71 66.37 27.29
CA ILE A 732 41.25 67.52 26.54
C ILE A 732 41.01 68.79 27.35
N THR A 733 42.08 69.54 27.61
CA THR A 733 42.05 70.80 28.36
C THR A 733 42.63 71.93 27.51
N THR A 734 41.95 73.07 27.43
CA THR A 734 42.37 74.22 26.61
C THR A 734 42.88 75.38 27.48
N VAL A 735 43.94 76.05 27.02
CA VAL A 735 44.54 77.23 27.67
C VAL A 735 44.42 78.44 26.73
N ALA A 736 44.05 79.60 27.26
CA ALA A 736 43.86 80.83 26.49
C ALA A 736 45.18 81.51 26.09
N GLN A 737 45.12 82.38 25.09
CA GLN A 737 46.28 83.10 24.53
C GLN A 737 46.73 84.28 25.41
N THR A 738 48.04 84.50 25.50
CA THR A 738 48.69 85.62 26.21
C THR A 738 48.40 86.99 25.60
N THR A 739 48.21 88.01 26.44
CA THR A 739 48.01 89.42 26.05
C THR A 739 48.93 90.38 26.83
N VAL A 740 49.02 91.63 26.37
CA VAL A 740 49.76 92.73 27.02
C VAL A 740 48.86 93.97 27.13
N SER A 741 48.96 94.68 28.24
CA SER A 741 48.33 95.99 28.51
C SER A 741 49.38 97.04 28.85
N THR A 742 49.06 98.33 28.67
CA THR A 742 49.97 99.45 28.98
C THR A 742 49.42 100.34 30.09
N SER A 743 50.30 100.93 30.90
CA SER A 743 49.92 101.83 32.00
C SER A 743 49.74 103.29 31.58
N GLY A 744 49.79 103.58 30.29
CA GLY A 744 49.84 104.94 29.75
C GLY A 744 50.22 104.98 28.27
N VAL A 745 50.43 106.21 27.75
CA VAL A 745 50.88 106.43 26.38
C VAL A 745 52.30 105.93 26.17
N THR A 746 52.58 105.36 25.00
CA THR A 746 53.89 104.77 24.69
C THR A 746 54.86 105.71 23.97
N THR A 747 54.52 107.00 23.84
CA THR A 747 55.39 108.03 23.22
C THR A 747 55.61 109.18 24.20
N PHE A 748 56.86 109.51 24.52
CA PHE A 748 57.22 110.53 25.53
C PHE A 748 58.63 111.12 25.30
N CYS A 749 59.12 111.96 26.21
CA CYS A 749 60.47 112.57 26.15
C CYS A 749 61.47 111.86 27.09
N GLN A 750 62.77 112.04 26.85
CA GLN A 750 63.87 111.42 27.57
C GLN A 750 63.83 111.84 29.05
N GLY A 751 63.67 110.84 29.93
CA GLY A 751 63.35 111.02 31.34
C GLY A 751 61.97 110.48 31.72
N GLY A 752 61.05 110.32 30.76
CA GLY A 752 59.79 109.61 30.94
C GLY A 752 59.91 108.08 30.82
N SER A 753 58.83 107.37 31.13
CA SER A 753 58.70 105.92 30.93
C SER A 753 57.24 105.47 30.85
N VAL A 754 56.99 104.26 30.33
CA VAL A 754 55.68 103.59 30.32
C VAL A 754 55.82 102.17 30.87
N THR A 755 54.83 101.65 31.60
CA THR A 755 54.84 100.24 32.04
C THR A 755 54.02 99.39 31.08
N LEU A 756 54.60 98.28 30.59
CA LEU A 756 53.90 97.23 29.85
C LEU A 756 53.69 96.05 30.79
N THR A 757 52.49 95.48 30.85
CA THR A 757 52.12 94.38 31.76
C THR A 757 51.53 93.22 31.00
N ALA A 758 51.97 92.00 31.32
CA ALA A 758 51.52 90.77 30.66
C ALA A 758 50.32 90.14 31.38
N SER A 759 49.50 89.38 30.65
CA SER A 759 48.52 88.47 31.24
C SER A 759 49.20 87.41 32.12
N SER A 760 48.55 87.03 33.23
CA SER A 760 49.13 86.18 34.28
C SER A 760 49.66 84.83 33.80
N GLY A 761 50.91 84.52 34.17
CA GLY A 761 51.53 83.21 34.03
C GLY A 761 52.65 82.96 35.05
N SER A 762 53.26 81.79 34.93
CA SER A 762 54.29 81.24 35.81
C SER A 762 55.69 81.80 35.52
N SER A 763 55.96 82.19 34.27
CA SER A 763 57.16 82.94 33.88
C SER A 763 56.90 83.83 32.68
N TYR A 764 57.71 84.87 32.53
CA TYR A 764 57.63 85.89 31.48
C TYR A 764 59.00 86.02 30.83
N ASN A 765 59.04 86.28 29.52
CA ASN A 765 60.25 86.64 28.80
C ASN A 765 59.89 87.70 27.76
N TRP A 766 60.27 88.95 28.03
CA TRP A 766 60.02 90.10 27.16
C TRP A 766 61.11 90.23 26.11
N SER A 767 60.82 90.80 24.94
CA SER A 767 61.79 90.97 23.85
C SER A 767 62.99 91.88 24.17
N ASN A 768 63.00 92.56 25.31
CA ASN A 768 64.16 93.28 25.86
C ASN A 768 64.97 92.47 26.89
N GLY A 769 64.69 91.17 27.05
CA GLY A 769 65.38 90.25 27.96
C GLY A 769 64.92 90.29 29.42
N ALA A 770 63.93 91.10 29.77
CA ALA A 770 63.38 91.16 31.12
C ALA A 770 62.36 90.02 31.38
N THR A 771 62.24 89.57 32.63
CA THR A 771 61.49 88.36 33.01
C THR A 771 60.38 88.60 34.05
N SER A 772 60.13 89.86 34.42
CA SER A 772 59.05 90.27 35.32
C SER A 772 57.68 90.27 34.61
N SER A 773 56.59 90.17 35.39
CA SER A 773 55.21 90.27 34.86
C SER A 773 54.89 91.60 34.19
N SER A 774 55.64 92.65 34.52
CA SER A 774 55.58 93.96 33.91
C SER A 774 56.98 94.54 33.72
N ILE A 775 57.19 95.33 32.67
CA ILE A 775 58.44 96.04 32.37
C ILE A 775 58.20 97.53 32.29
N VAL A 776 59.09 98.32 32.89
CA VAL A 776 59.14 99.77 32.69
C VAL A 776 60.05 100.05 31.51
N VAL A 777 59.51 100.69 30.47
CA VAL A 777 60.22 100.99 29.22
C VAL A 777 60.46 102.50 29.13
N ASN A 778 61.70 102.89 28.83
CA ASN A 778 62.13 104.27 28.62
C ASN A 778 63.02 104.43 27.36
N THR A 779 62.91 103.49 26.42
CA THR A 779 63.64 103.46 25.14
C THR A 779 62.72 103.05 23.98
N THR A 780 62.98 103.62 22.80
CA THR A 780 62.22 103.33 21.57
C THR A 780 62.38 101.86 21.15
N GLY A 781 61.29 101.16 20.86
CA GLY A 781 61.33 99.75 20.45
C GLY A 781 59.98 99.04 20.32
N ASN A 782 60.01 97.77 19.91
CA ASN A 782 58.85 96.87 19.87
C ASN A 782 58.99 95.78 20.95
N TYR A 783 57.95 95.63 21.76
CA TYR A 783 57.90 94.81 22.96
C TYR A 783 56.86 93.71 22.81
N THR A 784 57.30 92.46 22.79
CA THR A 784 56.45 91.26 22.97
C THR A 784 56.79 90.62 24.31
N VAL A 785 55.89 89.79 24.82
CA VAL A 785 56.18 88.88 25.93
C VAL A 785 55.81 87.45 25.56
N THR A 786 56.70 86.50 25.82
CA THR A 786 56.36 85.08 25.86
C THR A 786 56.07 84.72 27.31
N VAL A 787 54.86 84.25 27.59
CA VAL A 787 54.44 83.81 28.91
C VAL A 787 54.33 82.29 28.93
N THR A 788 54.89 81.67 29.96
CA THR A 788 54.64 80.26 30.26
C THR A 788 53.58 80.20 31.35
N ASN A 789 52.48 79.49 31.12
CA ASN A 789 51.50 79.20 32.15
C ASN A 789 51.10 77.73 32.05
N SER A 790 51.09 77.02 33.19
CA SER A 790 50.62 75.62 33.28
C SER A 790 51.28 74.67 32.27
N GLY A 791 52.60 74.81 32.09
CA GLY A 791 53.40 74.02 31.14
C GLY A 791 53.29 74.42 29.66
N CYS A 792 52.53 75.47 29.35
CA CYS A 792 52.18 75.88 27.99
C CYS A 792 52.71 77.30 27.70
N THR A 793 53.42 77.49 26.60
CA THR A 793 54.02 78.79 26.22
C THR A 793 53.18 79.52 25.17
N SER A 794 52.89 80.79 25.39
CA SER A 794 52.14 81.64 24.45
C SER A 794 52.72 83.05 24.40
N THR A 795 53.01 83.53 23.19
CA THR A 795 53.61 84.85 22.93
C THR A 795 52.53 85.87 22.55
N SER A 796 52.62 87.07 23.13
CA SER A 796 51.71 88.18 22.84
C SER A 796 51.94 88.78 21.45
N PRO A 797 50.94 89.49 20.88
CA PRO A 797 51.18 90.53 19.89
C PRO A 797 52.19 91.59 20.39
N ALA A 798 52.79 92.33 19.46
CA ALA A 798 53.82 93.33 19.76
C ALA A 798 53.25 94.72 20.09
N VAL A 799 53.91 95.44 21.00
CA VAL A 799 53.55 96.79 21.47
C VAL A 799 54.71 97.77 21.22
N ASN A 800 54.44 98.93 20.62
CA ASN A 800 55.46 99.91 20.19
C ASN A 800 55.62 101.06 21.20
N VAL A 801 56.87 101.52 21.43
CA VAL A 801 57.25 102.61 22.36
C VAL A 801 58.29 103.55 21.72
N VAL A 802 58.28 104.87 22.03
CA VAL A 802 59.10 105.94 21.38
C VAL A 802 59.54 107.08 22.35
N VAL A 803 60.80 107.57 22.26
CA VAL A 803 61.41 108.55 23.22
C VAL A 803 62.33 109.62 22.58
N ASN A 804 62.31 110.89 23.07
CA ASN A 804 62.96 112.10 22.45
C ASN A 804 63.92 112.96 23.38
N PRO A 805 65.10 113.48 22.95
CA PRO A 805 66.24 113.91 23.83
C PRO A 805 66.41 115.41 24.29
N ILE A 806 67.46 115.72 25.12
CA ILE A 806 67.73 117.02 25.84
C ILE A 806 69.24 117.51 25.96
N PRO A 807 69.58 118.80 26.31
CA PRO A 807 70.93 119.48 26.15
C PRO A 807 71.86 119.71 27.42
N LEU A 808 73.03 120.43 27.30
CA LEU A 808 74.26 120.36 28.19
C LEU A 808 74.96 121.68 28.69
N GLN A 809 75.80 121.64 29.77
CA GLN A 809 76.84 122.66 30.16
C GLN A 809 78.07 122.13 31.02
N ARG A 810 78.87 122.96 31.77
CA ARG A 810 80.38 122.86 31.87
C ARG A 810 81.14 122.97 33.28
N SER A 811 81.97 121.95 33.62
CA SER A 811 83.35 121.88 34.29
C SER A 811 83.77 122.17 35.80
N VAL A 812 84.41 121.17 36.48
CA VAL A 812 85.81 121.11 37.11
C VAL A 812 86.15 121.89 38.44
N PRO A 813 87.04 121.43 39.42
CA PRO A 813 87.55 120.09 39.89
C PRO A 813 87.87 119.91 41.44
N VAL A 814 88.63 118.83 41.82
CA VAL A 814 89.58 118.66 42.99
C VAL A 814 89.07 118.24 44.41
N VAL A 815 89.83 117.59 45.35
CA VAL A 815 90.74 116.38 45.34
C VAL A 815 91.22 115.90 46.76
N ARG A 816 91.38 114.56 46.98
CA ARG A 816 92.13 113.81 48.08
C ARG A 816 91.69 113.99 49.57
N LEU A 817 91.99 113.12 50.58
CA LEU A 817 93.14 112.20 50.86
C LEU A 817 92.78 110.88 51.63
N ILE A 818 93.50 109.77 51.34
CA ILE A 818 93.58 108.45 52.05
C ILE A 818 92.24 107.68 52.27
N SER A 819 92.04 106.52 52.96
CA SER A 819 92.82 105.55 53.79
C SER A 819 92.03 104.19 53.94
N VAL A 820 92.56 103.00 54.28
CA VAL A 820 93.91 102.35 54.17
C VAL A 820 93.84 100.86 54.67
N ARG A 821 94.65 99.92 54.15
CA ARG A 821 94.97 98.52 54.63
C ARG A 821 93.82 97.46 54.66
N GLU A 822 94.03 96.14 54.46
CA GLU A 822 95.19 95.33 54.01
C GLU A 822 94.78 93.90 53.54
N ILE A 823 95.64 93.27 52.71
CA ILE A 823 95.85 91.81 52.48
C ILE A 823 94.64 90.99 51.94
N MET A 824 94.74 90.24 50.83
CA MET A 824 95.87 89.91 49.94
C MET A 824 95.48 90.03 48.47
#